data_AF-A0A354CJM1-F1
#
_entry.id   AF-A0A354CJM1-F1
#
_cell.length_a   1.000
_cell.length_b   1.000
_cell.length_c   1.000
_cell.angle_alpha   90.00
_cell.angle_beta   90.00
_cell.angle_gamma   90.00
#
_symmetry.space_group_name_H-M   'P 1'
#
loop_
_entity.id
_entity.type
_entity.pdbx_description
1 polymer ?
#
loop_
_entity_poly.entity_id
_entity_poly.type
_entity_poly.pdbx_seq_one_letter_code
_entity_poly.pdbx_strand_id
1 'polypeptide(L)'
;MAYVKKASESDAAFVQLDSELIRQYAGYWRADAPGLAAGSYVMNIVAVMKDGSRISCKTGTLDVKAHDRSGFAFSSKSQYGTGSGAYNDDGTLKSNAQVVYVTADTAKTCKAVVGGKEITGFQSILDAKQKDTTGTPIDFRIIGRVSRNDLDHISSSAEGIQIKGKSAYAQMNITVEGIGEDAAVHGFGFLVRNAGNVEFRNFALMAFMDDGISLDTKNCNIWVHNMDIFYGSTGGDADQAKGDGSVDVKGASTTVTISYVHFWDSGKCSLCGMSDSAEFLVTYHHNWFDHSDSRHARIRVASVHLYNNYYDGNAKYGVGTTKGSSAFVEANYFRNCKNPMMSSLQGSDARADKGTFSGENGGMIKAYGNVVEGASNLVYANSDAGTMSADSKSFDAYLASSRDEQVPSSYTTVAGGTKYNNFDTSSSYDIGVKASDVDKVEDVPAVVTKYAGRMNGGDFKWTFSASDDTNYSVDTALKSAVVSYKSSVRAIGGYNGKAEIPAETTTQAPTVKPTEKATEKATQAPTVKPTEKATEKATEKETQAPTVKPTEKETQSLAPSVTETKIHNFTKNGKTSSYFKITGNLSKSKGKVTYNGLKLTKCLKIESSTKITFKTDSDAKLTLVFNASNSSAIKVDGREYALDNGILNIEIKAGEHSITKADPANLFYIEVSSKKSSSEETTTEQTSESTTQAPTEKPSDSRPETPVESDIYVSPSGKASAAGSKNDPMDFVTAINKISAGKTIYMAEGTYKYTQTILINENNSGKEGAYKTVKALGGKKVTIDFDGMAEAGANRGIVLDGSYWHFYGIDICNAGDNGMLLSGDHNILELCQFYANHDSGLQISRYNTSYNTIDKWPSYNRILNCTAFNNKDEATAENADGFAAKLTCGEGNVFDGCISYCNSDDGWDLYAKPATGSIGVITIRNCVAFGNGKLTDGTGSANGDMNGFKLGGSNGACPTPHIVENCLAFNNGATGFTDNGNGGAISMKNCTAVNNGVFNSAKANFMCYRTSSGAKYTNLVSYMADSRTGATDQFLGTVTNSIYNYKGVGTYWVNSWKATGGKTKYTGSEANDHKITSSDFVSTTIPGYNASKGSYATDYHTTLRNADGSINMNGLFQLRSSSDIARTGAGAGL
;
A
#
# COMPACT_ATOMS: atom_id res chain seq x y z
N MET A 1 -24.84 19.70 -16.85
CA MET A 1 -25.13 20.22 -15.50
C MET A 1 -24.90 19.09 -14.50
N ALA A 2 -24.58 19.39 -13.26
CA ALA A 2 -24.39 18.40 -12.20
C ALA A 2 -25.03 18.91 -10.90
N TYR A 3 -25.51 17.99 -10.08
CA TYR A 3 -26.15 18.26 -8.80
C TYR A 3 -25.66 17.26 -7.75
N VAL A 4 -25.68 17.61 -6.47
CA VAL A 4 -25.28 16.74 -5.34
C VAL A 4 -26.24 16.88 -4.16
N LYS A 5 -26.41 15.80 -3.39
CA LYS A 5 -27.12 15.74 -2.10
C LYS A 5 -26.52 14.64 -1.22
N LYS A 6 -26.81 14.60 0.08
CA LYS A 6 -26.48 13.42 0.90
C LYS A 6 -27.29 12.21 0.44
N ALA A 7 -26.74 11.00 0.60
CA ALA A 7 -27.41 9.77 0.16
C ALA A 7 -28.77 9.59 0.85
N SER A 8 -28.87 9.94 2.14
CA SER A 8 -30.06 9.86 2.99
C SER A 8 -31.16 10.91 2.72
N GLU A 9 -30.86 11.99 1.98
CA GLU A 9 -31.82 13.06 1.72
C GLU A 9 -32.75 12.75 0.54
N SER A 10 -33.92 13.38 0.47
CA SER A 10 -34.80 13.25 -0.70
C SER A 10 -34.21 13.93 -1.95
N ASP A 11 -34.68 13.58 -3.15
CA ASP A 11 -34.26 14.24 -4.40
C ASP A 11 -34.52 15.76 -4.42
N ALA A 12 -35.43 16.27 -3.60
CA ALA A 12 -35.65 17.72 -3.46
C ALA A 12 -34.45 18.47 -2.82
N ALA A 13 -33.49 17.75 -2.24
CA ALA A 13 -32.26 18.31 -1.66
C ALA A 13 -31.09 18.42 -2.67
N PHE A 14 -31.29 18.11 -3.97
CA PHE A 14 -30.25 18.25 -4.99
C PHE A 14 -29.84 19.71 -5.20
N VAL A 15 -28.70 20.11 -4.63
CA VAL A 15 -28.06 21.40 -4.90
C VAL A 15 -27.28 21.31 -6.21
N GLN A 16 -27.42 22.31 -7.07
CA GLN A 16 -26.66 22.36 -8.32
C GLN A 16 -25.20 22.76 -8.07
N LEU A 17 -24.26 22.10 -8.74
CA LEU A 17 -22.86 22.55 -8.79
C LEU A 17 -22.69 23.71 -9.78
N ASP A 18 -21.72 24.57 -9.50
CA ASP A 18 -21.26 25.60 -10.44
C ASP A 18 -20.78 24.99 -11.76
N SER A 19 -20.94 25.74 -12.84
CA SER A 19 -20.55 25.32 -14.20
C SER A 19 -19.07 24.92 -14.29
N GLU A 20 -18.22 25.67 -13.61
CA GLU A 20 -16.77 25.64 -13.60
C GLU A 20 -16.22 24.33 -12.98
N LEU A 21 -16.98 23.73 -12.05
CA LEU A 21 -16.69 22.41 -11.50
C LEU A 21 -16.90 21.28 -12.52
N ILE A 22 -17.53 21.56 -13.66
CA ILE A 22 -17.76 20.61 -14.76
C ILE A 22 -16.76 20.85 -15.88
N ARG A 23 -15.97 19.83 -16.22
CA ARG A 23 -14.82 19.93 -17.14
C ARG A 23 -14.83 18.82 -18.19
N GLN A 24 -14.37 19.15 -19.39
CA GLN A 24 -14.23 18.20 -20.50
C GLN A 24 -12.76 17.77 -20.62
N TYR A 25 -12.54 16.47 -20.78
CA TYR A 25 -11.22 15.85 -21.01
C TYR A 25 -11.22 15.06 -22.33
N ALA A 26 -10.14 14.33 -22.61
CA ALA A 26 -10.08 13.43 -23.77
C ALA A 26 -11.00 12.20 -23.59
N GLY A 27 -12.20 12.27 -24.16
CA GLY A 27 -13.15 11.15 -24.21
C GLY A 27 -14.18 11.07 -23.08
N TYR A 28 -14.07 11.92 -22.06
CA TYR A 28 -15.01 11.97 -20.93
C TYR A 28 -15.25 13.40 -20.41
N TRP A 29 -16.26 13.53 -19.55
CA TRP A 29 -16.52 14.72 -18.73
C TRP A 29 -16.37 14.36 -17.26
N ARG A 30 -15.94 15.33 -16.45
CA ARG A 30 -15.79 15.22 -15.00
C ARG A 30 -16.62 16.30 -14.30
N ALA A 31 -17.15 15.99 -13.13
CA ALA A 31 -17.70 16.97 -12.20
C ALA A 31 -17.23 16.62 -10.79
N ASP A 32 -16.77 17.61 -10.03
CA ASP A 32 -16.29 17.44 -8.64
C ASP A 32 -17.16 18.28 -7.69
N ALA A 33 -17.42 17.77 -6.49
CA ALA A 33 -18.22 18.44 -5.47
C ALA A 33 -17.34 18.79 -4.23
N PRO A 34 -16.53 19.86 -4.29
CA PRO A 34 -15.77 20.35 -3.14
C PRO A 34 -16.69 20.99 -2.08
N GLY A 35 -16.22 21.05 -0.83
CA GLY A 35 -16.96 21.68 0.27
C GLY A 35 -18.09 20.85 0.87
N LEU A 36 -17.95 19.52 0.82
CA LEU A 36 -18.86 18.58 1.49
C LEU A 36 -18.30 18.17 2.86
N ALA A 37 -19.20 17.92 3.82
CA ALA A 37 -18.84 17.27 5.06
C ALA A 37 -18.53 15.78 4.82
N ALA A 38 -17.84 15.13 5.77
CA ALA A 38 -17.67 13.68 5.73
C ALA A 38 -19.02 12.93 5.76
N GLY A 39 -19.14 11.88 4.95
CA GLY A 39 -20.34 11.05 4.82
C GLY A 39 -20.64 10.64 3.39
N SER A 40 -21.79 9.99 3.19
CA SER A 40 -22.21 9.40 1.93
C SER A 40 -23.12 10.33 1.11
N TYR A 41 -22.82 10.49 -0.18
CA TYR A 41 -23.47 11.42 -1.12
C TYR A 41 -23.95 10.72 -2.39
N VAL A 42 -24.83 11.38 -3.15
CA VAL A 42 -25.24 10.97 -4.50
C VAL A 42 -25.18 12.19 -5.42
N MET A 43 -24.65 12.02 -6.63
CA MET A 43 -24.68 13.04 -7.67
C MET A 43 -25.72 12.70 -8.74
N ASN A 44 -26.31 13.74 -9.33
CA ASN A 44 -27.20 13.64 -10.49
C ASN A 44 -26.59 14.45 -11.64
N ILE A 45 -26.19 13.76 -12.70
CA ILE A 45 -25.57 14.35 -13.89
C ILE A 45 -26.64 14.53 -14.95
N VAL A 46 -26.83 15.76 -15.43
CA VAL A 46 -27.84 16.11 -16.43
C VAL A 46 -27.16 16.60 -17.69
N ALA A 47 -27.17 15.77 -18.72
CA ALA A 47 -26.84 16.17 -20.09
C ALA A 47 -27.94 17.09 -20.63
N VAL A 48 -27.53 18.16 -21.30
CA VAL A 48 -28.42 19.10 -21.99
C VAL A 48 -28.04 19.06 -23.46
N MET A 49 -29.00 18.68 -24.31
CA MET A 49 -28.78 18.48 -25.74
C MET A 49 -28.97 19.79 -26.53
N LYS A 50 -28.54 19.81 -27.80
CA LYS A 50 -28.61 21.00 -28.66
C LYS A 50 -30.03 21.50 -28.95
N ASP A 51 -31.04 20.63 -28.81
CA ASP A 51 -32.47 20.95 -28.91
C ASP A 51 -33.09 21.43 -27.58
N GLY A 52 -32.30 21.50 -26.50
CA GLY A 52 -32.76 21.84 -25.14
C GLY A 52 -33.33 20.66 -24.35
N SER A 53 -33.43 19.46 -24.93
CA SER A 53 -33.85 18.26 -24.21
C SER A 53 -32.80 17.87 -23.14
N ARG A 54 -33.25 17.13 -22.12
CA ARG A 54 -32.43 16.77 -20.96
C ARG A 54 -32.47 15.27 -20.71
N ILE A 55 -31.31 14.67 -20.49
CA ILE A 55 -31.15 13.27 -20.06
C ILE A 55 -30.36 13.28 -18.75
N SER A 56 -30.84 12.55 -17.74
CA SER A 56 -30.23 12.54 -16.40
C SER A 56 -29.90 11.13 -15.93
N CYS A 57 -28.71 10.95 -15.35
CA CYS A 57 -28.33 9.75 -14.62
C CYS A 57 -27.85 10.12 -13.21
N LYS A 58 -28.12 9.26 -12.24
CA LYS A 58 -27.56 9.37 -10.89
C LYS A 58 -26.37 8.44 -10.73
N THR A 59 -25.42 8.81 -9.89
CA THR A 59 -24.36 7.90 -9.42
C THR A 59 -24.93 6.88 -8.44
N GLY A 60 -24.16 5.84 -8.14
CA GLY A 60 -24.26 5.17 -6.85
C GLY A 60 -23.84 6.10 -5.69
N THR A 61 -23.69 5.53 -4.50
CA THR A 61 -23.15 6.25 -3.34
C THR A 61 -21.69 6.66 -3.57
N LEU A 62 -21.35 7.89 -3.17
CA LEU A 62 -20.00 8.44 -3.17
C LEU A 62 -19.63 8.83 -1.73
N ASP A 63 -18.58 8.24 -1.16
CA ASP A 63 -18.18 8.51 0.22
C ASP A 63 -17.11 9.60 0.31
N VAL A 64 -17.45 10.68 1.01
CA VAL A 64 -16.56 11.79 1.36
C VAL A 64 -15.92 11.51 2.72
N LYS A 65 -14.59 11.62 2.80
CA LYS A 65 -13.84 11.52 4.06
C LYS A 65 -13.47 12.91 4.57
N ALA A 66 -13.34 13.06 5.89
CA ALA A 66 -12.70 14.24 6.47
C ALA A 66 -11.21 14.25 6.11
N HIS A 67 -10.65 15.45 5.88
CA HIS A 67 -9.20 15.65 5.89
C HIS A 67 -8.67 15.59 7.34
N ASP A 68 -7.48 15.03 7.50
CA ASP A 68 -6.71 15.00 8.75
C ASP A 68 -6.33 16.43 9.17
N ARG A 69 -6.86 16.88 10.31
CA ARG A 69 -6.65 18.22 10.87
C ARG A 69 -5.89 18.16 12.20
N SER A 70 -4.77 17.46 12.19
CA SER A 70 -3.81 17.43 13.29
C SER A 70 -2.68 18.45 13.11
N GLY A 71 -1.86 18.62 14.14
CA GLY A 71 -0.70 19.50 14.14
C GLY A 71 -0.99 20.93 14.61
N PHE A 72 0.06 21.75 14.67
CA PHE A 72 -0.01 23.05 15.33
C PHE A 72 -0.97 24.05 14.66
N ALA A 73 -1.36 23.88 13.39
CA ALA A 73 -2.39 24.72 12.75
C ALA A 73 -3.81 24.50 13.34
N PHE A 74 -4.04 23.39 14.02
CA PHE A 74 -5.31 22.99 14.66
C PHE A 74 -5.20 22.82 16.17
N SER A 75 -4.04 23.15 16.74
CA SER A 75 -3.81 23.20 18.19
C SER A 75 -4.82 24.11 18.88
N SER A 76 -5.35 23.69 20.03
CA SER A 76 -6.26 24.49 20.85
C SER A 76 -5.61 25.75 21.44
N LYS A 77 -4.28 25.85 21.37
CA LYS A 77 -3.47 27.01 21.75
C LYS A 77 -3.00 27.85 20.55
N SER A 78 -3.38 27.48 19.34
CA SER A 78 -3.15 28.31 18.15
C SER A 78 -4.08 29.52 18.13
N GLN A 79 -3.66 30.61 17.48
CA GLN A 79 -4.35 31.91 17.56
C GLN A 79 -5.81 31.87 17.07
N TYR A 80 -6.11 31.00 16.10
CA TYR A 80 -7.45 30.85 15.52
C TYR A 80 -8.09 29.48 15.77
N GLY A 81 -7.41 28.55 16.45
CA GLY A 81 -7.88 27.17 16.68
C GLY A 81 -7.93 26.27 15.42
N THR A 82 -7.88 26.85 14.22
CA THR A 82 -7.97 26.13 12.94
C THR A 82 -7.14 26.81 11.85
N GLY A 83 -6.60 26.01 10.93
CA GLY A 83 -5.96 26.43 9.67
C GLY A 83 -6.83 26.24 8.43
N SER A 84 -8.11 25.85 8.57
CA SER A 84 -9.05 25.52 7.47
C SER A 84 -9.46 26.71 6.57
N GLY A 85 -8.72 27.82 6.52
CA GLY A 85 -8.91 28.91 5.55
C GLY A 85 -10.35 29.42 5.46
N ALA A 86 -10.97 29.24 4.29
CA ALA A 86 -12.37 29.58 4.01
C ALA A 86 -13.40 28.50 4.38
N TYR A 87 -12.94 27.32 4.80
CA TYR A 87 -13.73 26.17 5.21
C TYR A 87 -13.95 26.10 6.73
N ASN A 88 -14.97 25.34 7.13
CA ASN A 88 -15.20 24.85 8.48
C ASN A 88 -14.41 23.53 8.69
N ASP A 89 -14.22 23.13 9.93
CA ASP A 89 -13.45 21.92 10.26
C ASP A 89 -14.20 20.60 9.96
N ASP A 90 -15.48 20.66 9.59
CA ASP A 90 -16.23 19.51 9.07
C ASP A 90 -15.98 19.23 7.57
N GLY A 91 -15.42 20.21 6.83
CA GLY A 91 -15.21 20.15 5.38
C GLY A 91 -16.14 21.06 4.56
N THR A 92 -17.14 21.71 5.16
CA THR A 92 -18.06 22.63 4.47
C THR A 92 -17.48 24.04 4.33
N LEU A 93 -17.94 24.82 3.34
CA LEU A 93 -17.60 26.24 3.24
C LEU A 93 -18.23 27.04 4.40
N LYS A 94 -17.51 28.07 4.89
CA LYS A 94 -18.11 29.08 5.79
C LYS A 94 -19.29 29.77 5.08
N SER A 95 -20.37 30.03 5.80
CA SER A 95 -21.65 30.50 5.22
C SER A 95 -21.61 31.88 4.54
N ASN A 96 -20.53 32.64 4.74
CA ASN A 96 -20.25 33.92 4.08
C ASN A 96 -18.97 33.88 3.21
N ALA A 97 -18.43 32.70 2.89
CA ALA A 97 -17.30 32.55 2.00
C ALA A 97 -17.69 32.90 0.55
N GLN A 98 -16.76 33.53 -0.18
CA GLN A 98 -16.89 33.73 -1.62
C GLN A 98 -15.98 32.75 -2.36
N VAL A 99 -16.54 32.01 -3.32
CA VAL A 99 -15.78 31.13 -4.21
C VAL A 99 -15.35 31.91 -5.45
N VAL A 100 -14.08 31.80 -5.83
CA VAL A 100 -13.47 32.51 -6.95
C VAL A 100 -12.77 31.50 -7.86
N TYR A 101 -13.34 31.26 -9.05
CA TYR A 101 -12.77 30.34 -10.03
C TYR A 101 -11.63 30.97 -10.82
N VAL A 102 -10.43 30.38 -10.73
CA VAL A 102 -9.19 30.86 -11.34
C VAL A 102 -8.70 29.85 -12.39
N THR A 103 -8.77 30.26 -13.65
CA THR A 103 -8.31 29.53 -14.84
C THR A 103 -7.30 30.39 -15.61
N ALA A 104 -6.68 29.86 -16.66
CA ALA A 104 -5.85 30.67 -17.57
C ALA A 104 -6.62 31.87 -18.17
N ASP A 105 -7.91 31.68 -18.48
CA ASP A 105 -8.78 32.74 -19.02
C ASP A 105 -9.30 33.70 -17.94
N THR A 106 -9.59 33.19 -16.73
CA THR A 106 -10.23 33.98 -15.66
C THR A 106 -9.25 34.63 -14.68
N ALA A 107 -7.97 34.29 -14.64
CA ALA A 107 -7.06 34.86 -13.63
C ALA A 107 -6.97 36.41 -13.66
N LYS A 108 -7.13 37.05 -14.83
CA LYS A 108 -7.24 38.52 -14.96
C LYS A 108 -8.62 39.10 -14.68
N THR A 109 -9.67 38.29 -14.69
CA THR A 109 -11.07 38.73 -14.81
C THR A 109 -12.02 38.16 -13.75
N CYS A 110 -11.54 37.23 -12.92
CA CYS A 110 -12.21 36.70 -11.74
C CYS A 110 -12.48 37.82 -10.73
N LYS A 111 -13.51 37.64 -9.89
CA LYS A 111 -14.06 38.73 -9.07
C LYS A 111 -14.40 38.29 -7.66
N ALA A 112 -14.26 39.22 -6.71
CA ALA A 112 -14.79 39.08 -5.35
C ALA A 112 -15.15 40.45 -4.76
N VAL A 113 -16.05 40.47 -3.78
CA VAL A 113 -16.37 41.65 -2.99
C VAL A 113 -15.44 41.74 -1.78
N VAL A 114 -14.69 42.83 -1.67
CA VAL A 114 -13.71 43.10 -0.61
C VAL A 114 -13.96 44.48 -0.03
N GLY A 115 -14.16 44.57 1.28
CA GLY A 115 -14.50 45.85 1.95
C GLY A 115 -15.73 46.57 1.35
N GLY A 116 -16.71 45.82 0.83
CA GLY A 116 -17.92 46.35 0.18
C GLY A 116 -17.73 46.82 -1.27
N LYS A 117 -16.61 46.52 -1.93
CA LYS A 117 -16.34 46.85 -3.34
C LYS A 117 -16.05 45.60 -4.15
N GLU A 118 -16.57 45.52 -5.37
CA GLU A 118 -16.14 44.51 -6.33
C GLU A 118 -14.69 44.79 -6.76
N ILE A 119 -13.84 43.77 -6.68
CA ILE A 119 -12.45 43.77 -7.14
C ILE A 119 -12.31 42.71 -8.23
N THR A 120 -11.51 42.98 -9.26
CA THR A 120 -11.29 42.09 -10.42
C THR A 120 -9.80 41.77 -10.55
N GLY A 121 -9.45 40.51 -10.79
CA GLY A 121 -8.07 40.01 -10.90
C GLY A 121 -7.59 39.28 -9.64
N PHE A 122 -6.87 38.16 -9.81
CA PHE A 122 -6.50 37.26 -8.71
C PHE A 122 -5.59 37.95 -7.67
N GLN A 123 -4.49 38.58 -8.10
CA GLN A 123 -3.63 39.32 -7.18
C GLN A 123 -4.32 40.59 -6.66
N SER A 124 -5.13 41.26 -7.50
CA SER A 124 -5.88 42.46 -7.12
C SER A 124 -6.84 42.21 -5.95
N ILE A 125 -7.54 41.06 -5.92
CA ILE A 125 -8.41 40.66 -4.81
C ILE A 125 -7.60 40.47 -3.52
N LEU A 126 -6.42 39.85 -3.60
CA LEU A 126 -5.52 39.64 -2.45
C LEU A 126 -4.92 40.96 -1.93
N ASP A 127 -4.52 41.86 -2.82
CA ASP A 127 -4.03 43.21 -2.49
C ASP A 127 -5.12 44.05 -1.81
N ALA A 128 -6.38 43.88 -2.22
CA ALA A 128 -7.53 44.50 -1.55
C ALA A 128 -7.76 43.88 -0.16
N LYS A 129 -7.63 42.55 -0.03
CA LYS A 129 -7.79 41.85 1.26
C LYS A 129 -6.79 42.30 2.32
N GLN A 130 -5.61 42.78 1.93
CA GLN A 130 -4.64 43.39 2.88
C GLN A 130 -5.24 44.56 3.69
N LYS A 131 -6.29 45.22 3.20
CA LYS A 131 -6.94 46.38 3.85
C LYS A 131 -8.31 46.03 4.45
N ASP A 132 -8.82 44.83 4.20
CA ASP A 132 -10.11 44.36 4.68
C ASP A 132 -10.07 44.08 6.19
N THR A 133 -11.15 44.43 6.89
CA THR A 133 -11.34 44.16 8.33
C THR A 133 -12.68 43.48 8.61
N THR A 134 -13.37 43.01 7.57
CA THR A 134 -14.65 42.28 7.69
C THR A 134 -14.48 40.80 8.05
N GLY A 135 -13.29 40.23 7.83
CA GLY A 135 -13.03 38.80 8.01
C GLY A 135 -13.71 37.89 6.97
N THR A 136 -14.39 38.45 5.96
CA THR A 136 -15.12 37.70 4.92
C THR A 136 -14.20 36.71 4.21
N PRO A 137 -14.44 35.39 4.30
CA PRO A 137 -13.57 34.37 3.69
C PRO A 137 -13.59 34.39 2.17
N ILE A 138 -12.50 33.92 1.55
CA ILE A 138 -12.43 33.66 0.10
C ILE A 138 -11.75 32.31 -0.18
N ASP A 139 -12.39 31.51 -1.02
CA ASP A 139 -11.89 30.25 -1.56
C ASP A 139 -11.51 30.43 -3.04
N PHE A 140 -10.22 30.35 -3.37
CA PHE A 140 -9.72 30.48 -4.74
C PHE A 140 -9.54 29.09 -5.36
N ARG A 141 -10.40 28.75 -6.33
CA ARG A 141 -10.44 27.44 -6.99
C ARG A 141 -9.63 27.46 -8.28
N ILE A 142 -8.40 26.96 -8.22
CA ILE A 142 -7.51 26.75 -9.37
C ILE A 142 -8.05 25.59 -10.22
N ILE A 143 -8.28 25.84 -11.50
CA ILE A 143 -8.75 24.82 -12.44
C ILE A 143 -7.80 24.71 -13.63
N GLY A 144 -7.32 23.48 -13.88
CA GLY A 144 -6.30 23.19 -14.89
C GLY A 144 -4.98 23.90 -14.58
N ARG A 145 -4.22 24.23 -15.62
CA ARG A 145 -2.91 24.89 -15.49
C ARG A 145 -3.04 26.41 -15.63
N VAL A 146 -2.86 27.14 -14.54
CA VAL A 146 -2.70 28.61 -14.52
C VAL A 146 -1.21 28.95 -14.57
N SER A 147 -0.79 29.84 -15.46
CA SER A 147 0.61 30.27 -15.58
C SER A 147 0.82 31.73 -15.23
N ARG A 148 2.08 32.12 -14.97
CA ARG A 148 2.44 33.50 -14.59
C ARG A 148 1.97 34.57 -15.60
N ASN A 149 1.87 34.23 -16.88
CA ASN A 149 1.38 35.12 -17.92
C ASN A 149 -0.15 35.32 -17.88
N ASP A 150 -0.87 34.44 -17.20
CA ASP A 150 -2.33 34.42 -17.12
C ASP A 150 -2.85 35.31 -15.99
N LEU A 151 -2.01 35.59 -14.98
CA LEU A 151 -2.30 36.49 -13.86
C LEU A 151 -2.56 37.95 -14.30
N ASP A 152 -3.26 38.73 -13.46
CA ASP A 152 -3.42 40.18 -13.57
C ASP A 152 -2.09 40.90 -13.30
N HIS A 153 -1.49 40.62 -12.15
CA HIS A 153 -0.12 40.97 -11.81
C HIS A 153 0.41 40.02 -10.71
N ILE A 154 1.61 40.32 -10.19
CA ILE A 154 2.17 39.65 -9.01
C ILE A 154 2.66 40.71 -8.02
N SER A 155 2.36 40.54 -6.74
CA SER A 155 2.79 41.47 -5.68
C SER A 155 4.08 41.02 -4.99
N SER A 156 4.67 39.88 -5.39
CA SER A 156 6.06 39.51 -5.12
C SER A 156 6.84 39.32 -6.41
N SER A 157 7.94 40.05 -6.59
CA SER A 157 8.86 39.86 -7.73
C SER A 157 9.81 38.66 -7.56
N ALA A 158 9.93 38.11 -6.35
CA ALA A 158 10.72 36.92 -6.03
C ALA A 158 9.88 35.65 -6.07
N GLU A 159 8.67 35.66 -5.49
CA GLU A 159 7.85 34.44 -5.38
C GLU A 159 6.71 34.36 -6.43
N GLY A 160 6.08 35.48 -6.77
CA GLY A 160 4.80 35.49 -7.48
C GLY A 160 3.64 36.05 -6.65
N ILE A 161 2.59 35.26 -6.46
CA ILE A 161 1.35 35.71 -5.81
C ILE A 161 1.59 36.02 -4.33
N GLN A 162 1.13 37.18 -3.83
CA GLN A 162 1.28 37.58 -2.44
C GLN A 162 -0.06 37.56 -1.69
N ILE A 163 -0.14 36.78 -0.62
CA ILE A 163 -1.17 36.88 0.41
C ILE A 163 -0.59 37.72 1.56
N LYS A 164 -1.20 38.87 1.87
CA LYS A 164 -0.66 39.78 2.88
C LYS A 164 -1.73 40.29 3.84
N GLY A 165 -1.46 40.16 5.13
CA GLY A 165 -2.26 40.78 6.19
C GLY A 165 -1.88 42.25 6.44
N LYS A 166 -2.82 42.99 7.03
CA LYS A 166 -2.66 44.40 7.42
C LYS A 166 -1.57 44.62 8.48
N SER A 167 -1.46 43.66 9.39
CA SER A 167 -0.60 43.63 10.58
C SER A 167 -0.29 42.17 10.91
N ALA A 168 0.79 41.90 11.64
CA ALA A 168 1.19 40.55 12.05
C ALA A 168 0.00 39.67 12.47
N TYR A 169 -0.02 38.41 11.98
CA TYR A 169 -1.03 37.41 12.31
C TYR A 169 -2.50 37.80 12.02
N ALA A 170 -2.77 38.72 11.08
CA ALA A 170 -4.14 39.17 10.80
C ALA A 170 -4.97 38.10 10.08
N GLN A 171 -6.14 37.76 10.62
CA GLN A 171 -7.06 36.76 10.07
C GLN A 171 -7.46 37.10 8.62
N MET A 172 -7.10 36.21 7.69
CA MET A 172 -7.43 36.34 6.26
C MET A 172 -8.62 35.44 5.88
N ASN A 173 -8.74 34.25 6.48
CA ASN A 173 -9.73 33.23 6.11
C ASN A 173 -9.69 32.89 4.60
N ILE A 174 -8.50 32.60 4.08
CA ILE A 174 -8.29 32.33 2.65
C ILE A 174 -7.98 30.84 2.44
N THR A 175 -8.62 30.23 1.45
CA THR A 175 -8.19 28.95 0.88
C THR A 175 -7.74 29.18 -0.56
N VAL A 176 -6.70 28.47 -0.99
CA VAL A 176 -6.34 28.29 -2.40
C VAL A 176 -6.36 26.79 -2.68
N GLU A 177 -7.38 26.30 -3.37
CA GLU A 177 -7.54 24.89 -3.69
C GLU A 177 -7.48 24.62 -5.20
N GLY A 178 -6.91 23.49 -5.60
CA GLY A 178 -7.05 22.95 -6.95
C GLY A 178 -8.24 22.01 -7.08
N ILE A 179 -8.92 22.01 -8.22
CA ILE A 179 -10.05 21.10 -8.49
C ILE A 179 -9.66 20.04 -9.54
N GLY A 180 -9.68 18.77 -9.13
CA GLY A 180 -9.32 17.62 -9.97
C GLY A 180 -7.87 17.16 -9.81
N GLU A 181 -7.45 16.22 -10.66
CA GLU A 181 -6.08 15.67 -10.70
C GLU A 181 -5.06 16.59 -11.40
N ASP A 182 -5.51 17.53 -12.23
CA ASP A 182 -4.68 18.27 -13.18
C ASP A 182 -4.54 19.78 -12.87
N ALA A 183 -5.06 20.22 -11.71
CA ALA A 183 -4.88 21.58 -11.22
C ALA A 183 -3.40 21.88 -10.94
N ALA A 184 -2.89 23.01 -11.44
CA ALA A 184 -1.48 23.40 -11.30
C ALA A 184 -1.27 24.91 -11.46
N VAL A 185 -0.25 25.43 -10.78
CA VAL A 185 0.34 26.74 -11.05
C VAL A 185 1.72 26.56 -11.69
N HIS A 186 2.04 27.40 -12.69
CA HIS A 186 3.24 27.25 -13.52
C HIS A 186 3.99 28.57 -13.72
N GLY A 187 5.28 28.61 -13.39
CA GLY A 187 6.11 29.83 -13.53
C GLY A 187 6.00 30.83 -12.39
N PHE A 188 5.28 30.50 -11.30
CA PHE A 188 5.14 31.30 -10.08
C PHE A 188 4.85 30.41 -8.85
N GLY A 189 5.13 30.95 -7.67
CA GLY A 189 4.78 30.43 -6.35
C GLY A 189 4.03 31.47 -5.51
N PHE A 190 4.07 31.32 -4.19
CA PHE A 190 3.29 32.13 -3.24
C PHE A 190 4.15 32.75 -2.13
N LEU A 191 3.88 34.02 -1.80
CA LEU A 191 4.45 34.73 -0.66
C LEU A 191 3.36 35.06 0.37
N VAL A 192 3.48 34.53 1.58
CA VAL A 192 2.55 34.78 2.68
C VAL A 192 3.22 35.64 3.74
N ARG A 193 2.65 36.81 4.06
CA ARG A 193 3.17 37.73 5.08
C ARG A 193 2.05 38.29 5.95
N ASN A 194 2.26 38.32 7.27
CA ASN A 194 1.34 38.88 8.27
C ASN A 194 -0.07 38.23 8.30
N ALA A 195 -0.24 37.01 7.77
CA ALA A 195 -1.55 36.39 7.54
C ALA A 195 -1.90 35.31 8.58
N GLY A 196 -3.18 35.22 8.95
CA GLY A 196 -3.72 34.23 9.89
C GLY A 196 -4.84 33.40 9.27
N ASN A 197 -4.89 32.10 9.54
CA ASN A 197 -5.86 31.14 8.99
C ASN A 197 -5.87 31.14 7.44
N VAL A 198 -4.90 30.43 6.85
CA VAL A 198 -4.73 30.29 5.39
C VAL A 198 -4.44 28.84 5.01
N GLU A 199 -5.12 28.35 3.98
CA GLU A 199 -5.07 26.97 3.50
C GLU A 199 -4.61 26.90 2.02
N PHE A 200 -3.74 25.94 1.69
CA PHE A 200 -3.31 25.62 0.32
C PHE A 200 -3.49 24.12 0.06
N ARG A 201 -4.25 23.71 -0.97
CA ARG A 201 -4.51 22.28 -1.21
C ARG A 201 -4.76 21.83 -2.65
N ASN A 202 -4.45 20.57 -2.95
CA ASN A 202 -4.85 19.88 -4.19
C ASN A 202 -4.44 20.55 -5.53
N PHE A 203 -3.32 21.26 -5.59
CA PHE A 203 -2.72 21.69 -6.86
C PHE A 203 -1.22 21.38 -6.93
N ALA A 204 -0.64 21.47 -8.14
CA ALA A 204 0.80 21.30 -8.35
C ALA A 204 1.53 22.66 -8.41
N LEU A 205 2.69 22.74 -7.78
CA LEU A 205 3.67 23.82 -7.94
C LEU A 205 4.76 23.37 -8.91
N MET A 206 4.81 24.00 -10.10
CA MET A 206 5.72 23.61 -11.19
C MET A 206 6.52 24.80 -11.73
N ALA A 207 7.83 24.67 -11.81
CA ALA A 207 8.73 25.72 -12.31
C ALA A 207 8.47 27.08 -11.63
N PHE A 208 8.23 27.07 -10.31
CA PHE A 208 8.02 28.28 -9.51
C PHE A 208 9.28 29.17 -9.50
N MET A 209 9.19 30.34 -8.86
CA MET A 209 10.24 31.36 -8.94
C MET A 209 11.40 31.10 -7.96
N ASP A 210 11.46 31.78 -6.82
CA ASP A 210 12.50 31.57 -5.79
C ASP A 210 12.08 30.45 -4.82
N ASP A 211 11.05 30.71 -4.00
CA ASP A 211 10.30 29.71 -3.23
C ASP A 211 9.01 29.24 -3.95
N GLY A 212 8.58 28.01 -3.66
CA GLY A 212 7.24 27.52 -4.04
C GLY A 212 6.13 28.13 -3.17
N ILE A 213 6.27 28.03 -1.85
CA ILE A 213 5.46 28.73 -0.84
C ILE A 213 6.40 29.31 0.22
N SER A 214 6.47 30.63 0.32
CA SER A 214 7.28 31.37 1.30
C SER A 214 6.41 31.97 2.40
N LEU A 215 6.43 31.38 3.60
CA LEU A 215 5.77 31.95 4.78
C LEU A 215 6.73 32.92 5.48
N ASP A 216 6.97 34.07 4.86
CA ASP A 216 8.17 34.89 5.11
C ASP A 216 8.13 35.77 6.39
N THR A 217 6.96 36.16 6.90
CA THR A 217 6.89 36.96 8.13
C THR A 217 5.56 36.83 8.86
N LYS A 218 5.61 36.50 10.15
CA LYS A 218 4.50 36.62 11.14
C LYS A 218 3.15 36.11 10.63
N ASN A 219 3.17 34.91 10.10
CA ASN A 219 1.97 34.17 9.75
C ASN A 219 1.55 33.23 10.90
N CYS A 220 0.27 32.87 10.99
CA CYS A 220 -0.21 31.88 11.96
C CYS A 220 -1.34 31.03 11.39
N ASN A 221 -1.55 29.82 11.92
CA ASN A 221 -2.62 28.92 11.51
C ASN A 221 -2.60 28.69 9.99
N ILE A 222 -1.46 28.21 9.48
CA ILE A 222 -1.26 27.98 8.05
C ILE A 222 -1.26 26.48 7.77
N TRP A 223 -2.04 26.04 6.78
CA TRP A 223 -2.11 24.65 6.36
C TRP A 223 -1.74 24.51 4.89
N VAL A 224 -0.79 23.63 4.58
CA VAL A 224 -0.39 23.29 3.20
C VAL A 224 -0.53 21.78 3.06
N HIS A 225 -1.47 21.28 2.24
CA HIS A 225 -1.73 19.84 2.20
C HIS A 225 -2.24 19.25 0.89
N ASN A 226 -1.99 17.94 0.68
CA ASN A 226 -2.34 17.24 -0.57
C ASN A 226 -1.84 17.99 -1.82
N MET A 227 -0.57 18.39 -1.79
CA MET A 227 0.09 19.23 -2.79
C MET A 227 1.18 18.45 -3.52
N ASP A 228 1.29 18.59 -4.84
CA ASP A 228 2.48 18.17 -5.57
C ASP A 228 3.44 19.36 -5.70
N ILE A 229 4.72 19.18 -5.38
CA ILE A 229 5.75 20.20 -5.58
C ILE A 229 6.92 19.61 -6.36
N PHE A 230 7.18 20.19 -7.52
CA PHE A 230 8.22 19.80 -8.46
C PHE A 230 9.39 20.81 -8.43
N TYR A 231 10.34 20.69 -9.35
CA TYR A 231 11.44 21.67 -9.47
C TYR A 231 10.95 23.12 -9.58
N GLY A 232 11.63 24.00 -8.83
CA GLY A 232 11.61 25.45 -9.05
C GLY A 232 12.48 25.89 -10.22
N SER A 233 12.55 27.19 -10.44
CA SER A 233 13.51 27.80 -11.35
C SER A 233 14.94 27.58 -10.84
N THR A 234 15.92 27.52 -11.76
CA THR A 234 17.33 27.45 -11.34
C THR A 234 17.76 28.80 -10.81
N GLY A 235 18.11 28.86 -9.52
CA GLY A 235 18.66 30.04 -8.88
C GLY A 235 20.12 30.31 -9.22
N GLY A 236 20.73 31.28 -8.53
CA GLY A 236 22.12 31.71 -8.75
C GLY A 236 23.18 30.79 -8.12
N ASP A 237 22.86 30.14 -7.00
CA ASP A 237 23.78 29.27 -6.27
C ASP A 237 23.77 27.82 -6.80
N ALA A 238 24.91 27.13 -6.68
CA ALA A 238 25.09 25.77 -7.22
C ALA A 238 24.15 24.72 -6.61
N ASP A 239 23.63 24.93 -5.39
CA ASP A 239 22.64 24.07 -4.76
C ASP A 239 21.18 24.51 -5.03
N GLN A 240 20.96 25.54 -5.86
CA GLN A 240 19.65 26.01 -6.36
C GLN A 240 19.28 25.43 -7.74
N ALA A 241 20.01 24.43 -8.23
CA ALA A 241 19.78 23.83 -9.55
C ALA A 241 18.36 23.26 -9.75
N LYS A 242 17.71 22.88 -8.64
CA LYS A 242 16.35 22.31 -8.51
C LYS A 242 15.31 23.30 -7.91
N GLY A 243 15.67 24.57 -7.66
CA GLY A 243 14.92 25.57 -6.86
C GLY A 243 15.62 25.93 -5.53
N ASP A 244 15.26 27.04 -4.85
CA ASP A 244 15.83 27.38 -3.52
C ASP A 244 14.96 26.97 -2.31
N GLY A 245 13.63 26.99 -2.43
CA GLY A 245 12.74 26.49 -1.38
C GLY A 245 11.42 25.98 -1.93
N SER A 246 10.86 24.95 -1.31
CA SER A 246 9.59 24.36 -1.77
C SER A 246 8.43 24.85 -0.90
N VAL A 247 8.54 24.73 0.43
CA VAL A 247 7.64 25.33 1.44
C VAL A 247 8.47 25.84 2.61
N ASP A 248 8.79 27.13 2.63
CA ASP A 248 9.69 27.75 3.60
C ASP A 248 8.92 28.47 4.73
N VAL A 249 9.34 28.30 5.99
CA VAL A 249 8.67 28.86 7.18
C VAL A 249 9.61 29.82 7.92
N LYS A 250 9.43 31.13 7.72
CA LYS A 250 10.40 32.18 8.10
C LYS A 250 9.75 33.34 8.88
N GLY A 251 10.58 34.18 9.52
CA GLY A 251 10.19 35.49 10.06
C GLY A 251 9.11 35.47 11.16
N ALA A 252 9.17 34.52 12.09
CA ALA A 252 8.19 34.23 13.13
C ALA A 252 6.81 33.81 12.61
N SER A 253 6.76 33.17 11.44
CA SER A 253 5.59 32.36 11.05
C SER A 253 5.47 31.14 11.96
N THR A 254 4.33 30.95 12.61
CA THR A 254 4.08 29.94 13.65
C THR A 254 2.77 29.20 13.41
N THR A 255 2.48 28.18 14.22
CA THR A 255 1.27 27.34 14.11
C THR A 255 0.98 26.89 12.68
N VAL A 256 2.00 26.32 12.04
CA VAL A 256 1.96 25.84 10.65
C VAL A 256 1.86 24.31 10.63
N THR A 257 1.01 23.75 9.77
CA THR A 257 0.96 22.31 9.45
C THR A 257 1.22 22.13 7.95
N ILE A 258 2.15 21.24 7.59
CA ILE A 258 2.47 20.85 6.21
C ILE A 258 2.25 19.34 6.10
N SER A 259 1.27 18.87 5.32
CA SER A 259 0.87 17.47 5.36
C SER A 259 0.41 16.84 4.05
N TYR A 260 0.68 15.55 3.84
CA TYR A 260 0.36 14.89 2.57
C TYR A 260 0.92 15.63 1.32
N VAL A 261 2.05 16.33 1.46
CA VAL A 261 2.74 16.99 0.33
C VAL A 261 3.72 16.00 -0.30
N HIS A 262 3.72 15.89 -1.63
CA HIS A 262 4.68 15.11 -2.40
C HIS A 262 5.74 16.05 -2.99
N PHE A 263 6.95 15.97 -2.45
CA PHE A 263 8.12 16.73 -2.89
C PHE A 263 8.88 15.89 -3.93
N TRP A 264 8.57 16.09 -5.20
CA TRP A 264 9.17 15.38 -6.33
C TRP A 264 10.58 15.89 -6.61
N ASP A 265 11.61 15.09 -6.31
CA ASP A 265 13.05 15.37 -6.48
C ASP A 265 13.47 16.79 -6.04
N SER A 266 12.84 17.33 -5.00
CA SER A 266 13.02 18.73 -4.61
C SER A 266 14.39 18.94 -3.93
N GLY A 267 15.24 19.82 -4.47
CA GLY A 267 16.59 20.02 -3.93
C GLY A 267 16.60 20.61 -2.51
N LYS A 268 15.60 21.41 -2.17
CA LYS A 268 15.46 22.14 -0.92
C LYS A 268 13.97 22.22 -0.55
N CYS A 269 13.53 21.35 0.35
CA CYS A 269 12.10 21.22 0.62
C CYS A 269 11.56 22.31 1.57
N SER A 270 12.20 22.55 2.72
CA SER A 270 11.69 23.44 3.76
C SER A 270 12.74 23.93 4.76
N LEU A 271 12.96 25.24 4.84
CA LEU A 271 13.69 25.91 5.91
C LEU A 271 12.71 26.39 7.00
N CYS A 272 12.86 25.91 8.24
CA CYS A 272 12.20 26.49 9.41
C CYS A 272 13.12 27.54 10.05
N GLY A 273 13.04 28.76 9.53
CA GLY A 273 13.59 30.01 10.09
C GLY A 273 14.87 30.45 9.39
N MET A 274 15.00 31.74 9.08
CA MET A 274 16.12 32.35 8.34
C MET A 274 16.89 33.38 9.20
N SER A 275 16.23 34.45 9.65
CA SER A 275 16.82 35.51 10.50
C SER A 275 16.25 35.53 11.92
N ASP A 276 15.45 34.51 12.24
CA ASP A 276 14.67 34.36 13.44
C ASP A 276 15.51 34.22 14.73
N SER A 277 14.96 34.74 15.83
CA SER A 277 15.60 34.79 17.16
C SER A 277 14.68 34.33 18.30
N ALA A 278 13.44 33.95 17.99
CA ALA A 278 12.44 33.48 18.96
C ALA A 278 11.79 32.18 18.45
N GLU A 279 11.24 31.39 19.37
CA GLU A 279 10.58 30.13 19.05
C GLU A 279 9.30 30.33 18.23
N PHE A 280 9.05 29.38 17.33
CA PHE A 280 7.78 29.20 16.60
C PHE A 280 7.50 27.71 16.37
N LEU A 281 6.27 27.37 15.99
CA LEU A 281 5.73 26.00 16.02
C LEU A 281 5.35 25.51 14.62
N VAL A 282 5.81 24.31 14.23
CA VAL A 282 5.50 23.69 12.92
C VAL A 282 5.26 22.18 13.02
N THR A 283 4.31 21.63 12.27
CA THR A 283 4.08 20.18 12.12
C THR A 283 4.31 19.74 10.67
N TYR A 284 4.98 18.61 10.47
CA TYR A 284 5.10 17.91 9.19
C TYR A 284 4.54 16.49 9.33
N HIS A 285 3.50 16.11 8.57
CA HIS A 285 2.99 14.73 8.62
C HIS A 285 2.52 14.14 7.30
N HIS A 286 2.72 12.83 7.15
CA HIS A 286 2.33 12.08 5.94
C HIS A 286 2.89 12.62 4.61
N ASN A 287 3.95 13.44 4.64
CA ASN A 287 4.58 13.96 3.43
C ASN A 287 5.47 12.90 2.78
N TRP A 288 5.51 12.89 1.45
CA TRP A 288 6.43 12.07 0.65
C TRP A 288 7.61 12.94 0.19
N PHE A 289 8.78 12.68 0.75
CA PHE A 289 10.04 13.28 0.33
C PHE A 289 10.70 12.34 -0.67
N ASP A 290 10.27 12.43 -1.93
CA ASP A 290 10.52 11.47 -3.00
C ASP A 290 11.77 11.86 -3.81
N HIS A 291 12.87 11.17 -3.55
CA HIS A 291 14.23 11.36 -4.08
C HIS A 291 14.86 12.75 -3.83
N SER A 292 14.10 13.66 -3.23
CA SER A 292 14.47 15.02 -2.84
C SER A 292 15.77 15.08 -2.01
N ASP A 293 16.61 16.08 -2.28
CA ASP A 293 17.97 16.11 -1.72
C ASP A 293 17.97 16.38 -0.20
N SER A 294 17.34 17.48 0.21
CA SER A 294 17.68 18.18 1.46
C SER A 294 16.62 19.15 2.00
N ARG A 295 16.88 19.65 3.22
CA ARG A 295 16.01 20.57 3.97
C ARG A 295 14.59 19.99 4.17
N HIS A 296 14.40 18.69 4.40
CA HIS A 296 13.04 18.14 4.55
C HIS A 296 12.31 18.63 5.80
N ALA A 297 13.08 18.89 6.86
CA ALA A 297 13.07 20.23 7.43
C ALA A 297 14.51 20.59 7.82
N ARG A 298 14.98 21.80 7.46
CA ARG A 298 16.16 22.41 8.11
C ARG A 298 15.66 23.38 9.17
N ILE A 299 15.80 23.00 10.43
CA ILE A 299 15.14 23.64 11.58
C ILE A 299 16.15 24.50 12.34
N ARG A 300 15.81 25.76 12.67
CA ARG A 300 16.79 26.71 13.25
C ARG A 300 16.45 27.20 14.65
N VAL A 301 15.31 27.86 14.87
CA VAL A 301 14.87 28.28 16.23
C VAL A 301 13.50 27.74 16.63
N ALA A 302 12.90 26.91 15.77
CA ALA A 302 11.56 26.38 15.96
C ALA A 302 11.51 25.12 16.85
N SER A 303 10.32 24.88 17.40
CA SER A 303 9.87 23.57 17.87
C SER A 303 9.03 22.91 16.78
N VAL A 304 9.44 21.72 16.34
CA VAL A 304 8.85 21.06 15.16
C VAL A 304 8.52 19.60 15.45
N HIS A 305 7.29 19.20 15.17
CA HIS A 305 6.87 17.79 15.21
C HIS A 305 6.82 17.24 13.79
N LEU A 306 7.62 16.22 13.50
CA LEU A 306 7.64 15.53 12.21
C LEU A 306 7.19 14.09 12.44
N TYR A 307 6.05 13.68 11.90
CA TYR A 307 5.53 12.35 12.14
C TYR A 307 4.89 11.66 10.93
N ASN A 308 5.02 10.32 10.84
CA ASN A 308 4.55 9.51 9.71
C ASN A 308 4.93 10.01 8.29
N ASN A 309 6.00 10.80 8.14
CA ASN A 309 6.51 11.18 6.81
C ASN A 309 7.32 10.02 6.20
N TYR A 310 7.31 9.91 4.87
CA TYR A 310 8.08 8.93 4.13
C TYR A 310 9.25 9.62 3.42
N TYR A 311 10.47 9.25 3.81
CA TYR A 311 11.73 9.76 3.30
C TYR A 311 12.33 8.70 2.38
N ASP A 312 12.25 8.95 1.07
CA ASP A 312 12.31 7.90 0.04
C ASP A 312 13.43 8.21 -0.96
N GLY A 313 14.62 7.62 -0.79
CA GLY A 313 15.75 7.81 -1.70
C GLY A 313 16.49 9.15 -1.59
N ASN A 314 16.45 9.81 -0.41
CA ASN A 314 17.00 11.18 -0.28
C ASN A 314 18.53 11.26 -0.27
N ALA A 315 19.09 11.92 -1.28
CA ALA A 315 20.52 11.92 -1.57
C ALA A 315 21.42 12.73 -0.60
N LYS A 316 20.90 13.66 0.22
CA LYS A 316 21.71 14.43 1.20
C LYS A 316 21.29 14.20 2.66
N TYR A 317 20.15 14.70 3.12
CA TYR A 317 19.70 14.49 4.52
C TYR A 317 18.20 14.72 4.72
N GLY A 318 17.61 13.99 5.68
CA GLY A 318 16.21 14.12 6.12
C GLY A 318 15.99 15.36 7.00
N VAL A 319 15.92 15.15 8.31
CA VAL A 319 15.72 16.21 9.32
C VAL A 319 17.07 16.79 9.75
N GLY A 320 17.24 18.11 9.70
CA GLY A 320 18.49 18.77 10.10
C GLY A 320 18.26 19.91 11.10
N THR A 321 18.87 19.86 12.29
CA THR A 321 18.70 20.87 13.34
C THR A 321 19.94 21.77 13.52
N THR A 322 19.71 23.08 13.56
CA THR A 322 20.69 24.11 13.92
C THR A 322 20.11 25.07 14.97
N LYS A 323 20.87 26.10 15.36
CA LYS A 323 20.50 27.33 16.10
C LYS A 323 19.69 27.19 17.39
N GLY A 324 19.65 26.01 17.99
CA GLY A 324 18.97 25.76 19.25
C GLY A 324 17.54 25.22 19.13
N SER A 325 17.10 24.87 17.92
CA SER A 325 15.82 24.22 17.65
C SER A 325 15.60 22.91 18.45
N SER A 326 14.33 22.53 18.60
CA SER A 326 13.91 21.23 19.15
C SER A 326 13.00 20.51 18.14
N ALA A 327 13.36 19.30 17.72
CA ALA A 327 12.58 18.51 16.77
C ALA A 327 12.11 17.20 17.40
N PHE A 328 10.80 16.95 17.41
CA PHE A 328 10.24 15.63 17.71
C PHE A 328 10.02 14.87 16.41
N VAL A 329 10.74 13.77 16.21
CA VAL A 329 10.70 12.94 14.99
C VAL A 329 10.08 11.59 15.36
N GLU A 330 8.79 11.42 15.07
CA GLU A 330 7.93 10.34 15.56
C GLU A 330 7.42 9.43 14.42
N ALA A 331 7.64 8.12 14.48
CA ALA A 331 7.00 7.15 13.57
C ALA A 331 7.16 7.42 12.05
N ASN A 332 8.22 8.12 11.63
CA ASN A 332 8.56 8.34 10.22
C ASN A 332 9.29 7.12 9.65
N TYR A 333 9.19 6.93 8.33
CA TYR A 333 9.88 5.86 7.61
C TYR A 333 10.96 6.44 6.70
N PHE A 334 12.20 5.98 6.84
CA PHE A 334 13.34 6.43 6.02
C PHE A 334 13.90 5.26 5.20
N ARG A 335 13.63 5.21 3.89
CA ARG A 335 14.24 4.28 2.92
C ARG A 335 15.38 4.98 2.18
N ASN A 336 16.60 4.46 2.29
CA ASN A 336 17.80 4.91 1.58
C ASN A 336 18.18 6.40 1.78
N CYS A 337 17.49 7.14 2.65
CA CYS A 337 17.82 8.50 3.06
C CYS A 337 19.23 8.55 3.69
N LYS A 338 20.17 9.23 3.03
CA LYS A 338 21.61 9.15 3.33
C LYS A 338 21.96 9.51 4.78
N ASN A 339 21.40 10.61 5.29
CA ASN A 339 21.54 11.06 6.67
C ASN A 339 20.12 11.37 7.22
N PRO A 340 19.40 10.41 7.84
CA PRO A 340 18.00 10.57 8.24
C PRO A 340 17.74 11.74 9.20
N MET A 341 18.67 11.95 10.13
CA MET A 341 18.67 13.02 11.13
C MET A 341 20.10 13.55 11.25
N MET A 342 20.27 14.86 11.36
CA MET A 342 21.56 15.54 11.57
C MET A 342 21.43 16.69 12.56
N SER A 343 22.43 16.88 13.42
CA SER A 343 22.58 18.10 14.23
C SER A 343 23.88 18.82 13.88
N SER A 344 23.80 20.13 13.65
CA SER A 344 24.91 20.96 13.17
C SER A 344 26.15 20.89 14.07
N LEU A 345 27.33 20.72 13.46
CA LEU A 345 28.64 20.66 14.12
C LEU A 345 28.81 19.52 15.16
N GLN A 346 28.01 18.45 15.07
CA GLN A 346 28.13 17.25 15.92
C GLN A 346 27.67 15.98 15.19
N GLY A 347 27.67 14.84 15.87
CA GLY A 347 27.09 13.59 15.37
C GLY A 347 27.75 13.12 14.07
N SER A 348 26.95 12.98 13.02
CA SER A 348 27.39 12.67 11.66
C SER A 348 28.15 13.83 10.99
N ASP A 349 27.72 15.08 11.18
CA ASP A 349 28.28 16.27 10.54
C ASP A 349 29.74 16.52 10.94
N ALA A 350 30.04 16.40 12.25
CA ALA A 350 31.39 16.58 12.79
C ALA A 350 32.39 15.47 12.40
N ARG A 351 31.97 14.43 11.68
CA ARG A 351 32.78 13.23 11.36
C ARG A 351 33.11 13.07 9.87
N ALA A 352 32.62 13.95 9.00
CA ALA A 352 32.74 13.82 7.53
C ALA A 352 34.07 14.34 6.93
N ASP A 353 35.17 14.30 7.68
CA ASP A 353 36.50 14.93 7.43
C ASP A 353 36.50 16.47 7.24
N LYS A 354 35.41 17.05 6.77
CA LYS A 354 34.98 18.45 6.93
C LYS A 354 33.46 18.45 7.12
N GLY A 355 32.93 19.26 8.03
CA GLY A 355 31.47 19.40 8.20
C GLY A 355 30.80 19.87 6.90
N THR A 356 29.63 19.31 6.59
CA THR A 356 28.94 19.53 5.29
C THR A 356 27.50 20.01 5.42
N PHE A 357 26.90 19.97 6.61
CA PHE A 357 25.52 20.42 6.82
C PHE A 357 25.43 21.91 7.17
N SER A 358 26.13 22.39 8.20
CA SER A 358 26.07 23.81 8.59
C SER A 358 27.23 24.22 9.53
N GLY A 359 27.56 25.51 9.52
CA GLY A 359 28.50 26.14 10.46
C GLY A 359 27.82 26.79 11.69
N GLU A 360 26.53 26.54 11.88
CA GLU A 360 25.73 27.08 13.00
C GLU A 360 25.82 26.16 14.24
N ASN A 361 25.44 26.67 15.41
CA ASN A 361 25.21 25.83 16.59
C ASN A 361 24.20 24.70 16.29
N GLY A 362 24.33 23.55 16.95
CA GLY A 362 23.41 22.41 16.80
C GLY A 362 22.08 22.63 17.53
N GLY A 363 20.98 22.15 16.96
CA GLY A 363 19.70 21.98 17.66
C GLY A 363 19.48 20.51 18.08
N MET A 364 18.52 20.24 18.96
CA MET A 364 18.28 18.91 19.51
C MET A 364 17.14 18.16 18.80
N ILE A 365 17.36 16.88 18.52
CA ILE A 365 16.34 15.97 17.96
C ILE A 365 15.96 14.93 19.03
N LYS A 366 14.67 14.78 19.33
CA LYS A 366 14.08 13.63 20.00
C LYS A 366 13.51 12.71 18.92
N ALA A 367 14.01 11.48 18.82
CA ALA A 367 13.53 10.47 17.89
C ALA A 367 12.72 9.39 18.63
N TYR A 368 11.55 9.03 18.11
CA TYR A 368 10.70 7.96 18.63
C TYR A 368 10.02 7.20 17.47
N GLY A 369 9.69 5.91 17.64
CA GLY A 369 8.98 5.11 16.64
C GLY A 369 9.75 4.74 15.36
N ASN A 370 10.45 5.70 14.72
CA ASN A 370 10.91 5.67 13.32
C ASN A 370 11.54 4.35 12.83
N VAL A 371 11.32 4.03 11.56
CA VAL A 371 12.02 2.99 10.78
C VAL A 371 13.09 3.65 9.93
N VAL A 372 14.28 3.04 9.87
CA VAL A 372 15.44 3.56 9.13
C VAL A 372 16.13 2.41 8.40
N GLU A 373 16.15 2.48 7.08
CA GLU A 373 16.71 1.49 6.17
C GLU A 373 17.67 2.16 5.18
N GLY A 374 18.75 1.47 4.81
CA GLY A 374 19.73 1.95 3.81
C GLY A 374 20.55 3.20 4.16
N ALA A 375 20.25 3.89 5.25
CA ALA A 375 20.95 5.09 5.71
C ALA A 375 22.48 4.89 5.83
N SER A 376 23.24 5.95 5.54
CA SER A 376 24.70 5.97 5.67
C SER A 376 25.16 6.42 7.06
N ASN A 377 24.68 7.57 7.54
CA ASN A 377 25.09 8.12 8.84
C ASN A 377 23.90 8.39 9.76
N LEU A 378 23.95 7.83 10.96
CA LEU A 378 23.07 8.17 12.08
C LEU A 378 23.74 7.79 13.41
N VAL A 379 23.94 8.78 14.30
CA VAL A 379 24.49 8.64 15.65
C VAL A 379 23.40 9.00 16.67
N TYR A 380 23.07 8.09 17.59
CA TYR A 380 22.21 8.43 18.72
C TYR A 380 23.02 8.72 19.99
N ALA A 381 22.51 9.61 20.84
CA ALA A 381 23.12 9.97 22.12
C ALA A 381 23.20 8.80 23.12
N ASN A 382 22.23 7.88 23.04
CA ASN A 382 21.90 6.90 24.07
C ASN A 382 21.68 5.47 23.54
N SER A 383 21.71 5.24 22.22
CA SER A 383 21.47 3.93 21.61
C SER A 383 22.38 3.64 20.41
N ASP A 384 22.43 2.38 20.00
CA ASP A 384 23.21 1.88 18.86
C ASP A 384 22.27 1.38 17.75
N ALA A 385 21.08 1.98 17.70
CA ALA A 385 20.07 1.76 16.66
C ALA A 385 20.41 2.46 15.34
N GLY A 386 21.37 3.38 15.36
CA GLY A 386 21.87 4.10 14.18
C GLY A 386 22.92 3.30 13.43
N THR A 387 23.53 3.91 12.42
CA THR A 387 24.61 3.28 11.64
C THR A 387 25.93 3.24 12.39
N MET A 388 26.07 4.06 13.44
CA MET A 388 27.24 4.17 14.31
C MET A 388 26.92 3.85 15.77
N SER A 389 27.96 3.60 16.56
CA SER A 389 27.83 3.41 18.02
C SER A 389 27.33 4.69 18.71
N ALA A 390 26.62 4.50 19.83
CA ALA A 390 26.15 5.58 20.70
C ALA A 390 27.28 6.49 21.16
N ASP A 391 27.07 7.81 21.09
CA ASP A 391 27.99 8.84 21.59
C ASP A 391 27.19 9.91 22.33
N SER A 392 27.25 9.92 23.67
CA SER A 392 26.49 10.85 24.51
C SER A 392 27.03 12.28 24.51
N LYS A 393 28.11 12.55 23.77
CA LYS A 393 28.70 13.89 23.61
C LYS A 393 28.45 14.47 22.21
N SER A 394 28.54 13.64 21.17
CA SER A 394 28.43 14.08 19.77
C SER A 394 27.52 13.14 18.96
N PHE A 395 26.26 13.54 18.82
CA PHE A 395 25.16 12.73 18.27
C PHE A 395 24.25 13.54 17.34
N ASP A 396 23.49 12.88 16.48
CA ASP A 396 22.47 13.53 15.66
C ASP A 396 21.13 13.66 16.42
N ALA A 397 20.74 12.63 17.18
CA ALA A 397 19.47 12.59 17.92
C ALA A 397 19.56 11.86 19.28
N TYR A 398 18.61 12.12 20.16
CA TYR A 398 18.29 11.31 21.33
C TYR A 398 17.17 10.31 20.98
N LEU A 399 17.37 9.00 21.22
CA LEU A 399 16.34 7.99 20.94
C LEU A 399 15.48 7.75 22.20
N ALA A 400 14.24 8.23 22.18
CA ALA A 400 13.26 7.98 23.24
C ALA A 400 12.72 6.54 23.18
N SER A 401 12.38 5.99 24.34
CA SER A 401 11.82 4.64 24.51
C SER A 401 10.28 4.62 24.57
N SER A 402 9.65 5.74 24.90
CA SER A 402 8.20 5.98 24.75
C SER A 402 7.93 7.36 24.13
N ARG A 403 6.70 7.58 23.66
CA ARG A 403 6.25 8.89 23.17
C ARG A 403 6.46 9.97 24.22
N ASP A 404 6.09 9.68 25.46
CA ASP A 404 6.02 10.67 26.54
C ASP A 404 7.33 10.80 27.34
N GLU A 405 8.42 10.16 26.91
CA GLU A 405 9.73 10.27 27.56
C GLU A 405 10.33 11.67 27.37
N GLN A 406 10.62 12.37 28.47
CA GLN A 406 11.37 13.62 28.43
C GLN A 406 12.86 13.37 28.19
N VAL A 407 13.44 14.08 27.22
CA VAL A 407 14.88 14.09 26.98
C VAL A 407 15.57 14.72 28.19
N PRO A 408 16.48 14.00 28.88
CA PRO A 408 17.11 14.52 30.09
C PRO A 408 17.99 15.74 29.79
N SER A 409 17.90 16.76 30.64
CA SER A 409 18.60 18.06 30.49
C SER A 409 20.15 17.99 30.61
N SER A 410 20.70 16.79 30.77
CA SER A 410 22.11 16.43 30.68
C SER A 410 22.59 16.17 29.25
N TYR A 411 21.69 15.93 28.30
CA TYR A 411 22.01 15.82 26.88
C TYR A 411 21.95 17.21 26.25
N THR A 412 23.10 17.68 25.77
CA THR A 412 23.29 19.02 25.20
C THR A 412 24.07 18.94 23.91
N THR A 413 23.82 19.86 22.96
CA THR A 413 24.65 19.96 21.76
C THR A 413 26.07 20.45 22.05
N VAL A 414 27.06 19.98 21.29
CA VAL A 414 28.48 20.37 21.37
C VAL A 414 28.61 21.86 21.05
N ALA A 415 28.10 22.26 19.90
CA ALA A 415 28.07 23.65 19.46
C ALA A 415 26.78 24.31 19.97
N GLY A 416 26.88 25.11 21.03
CA GLY A 416 25.79 25.92 21.58
C GLY A 416 25.19 25.43 22.89
N GLY A 417 25.46 24.19 23.34
CA GLY A 417 24.95 23.68 24.62
C GLY A 417 23.44 23.50 24.68
N THR A 418 22.77 23.41 23.53
CA THR A 418 21.31 23.38 23.41
C THR A 418 20.74 22.13 24.07
N LYS A 419 19.68 22.33 24.85
CA LYS A 419 18.85 21.27 25.43
C LYS A 419 17.57 21.14 24.61
N TYR A 420 17.05 19.92 24.52
CA TYR A 420 15.71 19.71 24.02
C TYR A 420 14.71 20.29 25.03
N ASN A 421 13.77 21.11 24.57
CA ASN A 421 12.84 21.84 25.45
C ASN A 421 11.67 20.98 25.96
N ASN A 422 11.48 19.77 25.42
CA ASN A 422 10.37 18.86 25.73
C ASN A 422 8.98 19.44 25.39
N PHE A 423 8.87 20.24 24.31
CA PHE A 423 7.60 20.85 23.89
C PHE A 423 6.46 19.84 23.71
N ASP A 424 6.78 18.64 23.23
CA ASP A 424 5.86 17.54 22.91
C ASP A 424 5.27 16.83 24.15
N THR A 425 5.86 17.04 25.33
CA THR A 425 5.38 16.46 26.61
C THR A 425 5.06 17.53 27.66
N SER A 426 5.28 18.80 27.34
CA SER A 426 5.09 19.92 28.25
C SER A 426 3.69 20.51 28.11
N SER A 427 2.94 20.57 29.21
CA SER A 427 1.60 21.17 29.27
C SER A 427 1.57 22.67 28.96
N SER A 428 2.73 23.33 28.79
CA SER A 428 2.82 24.67 28.21
C SER A 428 2.35 24.69 26.75
N TYR A 429 2.69 23.68 25.96
CA TYR A 429 2.34 23.58 24.54
C TYR A 429 1.07 22.75 24.32
N ASP A 430 0.56 22.77 23.10
CA ASP A 430 -0.38 21.79 22.57
C ASP A 430 0.04 21.57 21.12
N ILE A 431 0.46 20.34 20.80
CA ILE A 431 0.98 19.98 19.47
C ILE A 431 -0.14 19.71 18.44
N GLY A 432 -1.39 19.60 18.88
CA GLY A 432 -2.53 19.27 18.00
C GLY A 432 -2.50 17.83 17.45
N VAL A 433 -1.70 16.93 18.03
CA VAL A 433 -1.53 15.53 17.54
C VAL A 433 -1.67 14.54 18.69
N LYS A 434 -2.76 13.77 18.68
CA LYS A 434 -3.02 12.66 19.60
C LYS A 434 -2.26 11.41 19.13
N ALA A 435 -2.10 10.43 20.03
CA ALA A 435 -1.54 9.12 19.66
C ALA A 435 -2.46 8.31 18.71
N SER A 436 -3.73 8.70 18.54
CA SER A 436 -4.65 8.15 17.52
C SER A 436 -4.40 8.66 16.11
N ASP A 437 -3.71 9.80 16.00
CA ASP A 437 -3.54 10.53 14.74
C ASP A 437 -2.18 10.16 14.09
N VAL A 438 -1.44 9.23 14.72
CA VAL A 438 -0.13 8.71 14.33
C VAL A 438 -0.31 7.25 13.87
N ASP A 439 -0.18 7.02 12.57
CA ASP A 439 -0.23 5.69 11.97
C ASP A 439 0.94 4.81 12.45
N LYS A 440 0.79 3.48 12.31
CA LYS A 440 1.94 2.56 12.50
C LYS A 440 3.03 2.91 11.50
N VAL A 441 4.27 2.96 11.95
CA VAL A 441 5.41 3.33 11.09
C VAL A 441 5.58 2.37 9.91
N GLU A 442 5.23 1.10 10.07
CA GLU A 442 5.27 0.08 9.01
C GLU A 442 4.25 0.34 7.89
N ASP A 443 3.11 0.96 8.19
CA ASP A 443 2.06 1.29 7.21
C ASP A 443 2.36 2.60 6.43
N VAL A 444 3.28 3.44 6.94
CA VAL A 444 3.62 4.77 6.39
C VAL A 444 3.90 4.77 4.89
N PRO A 445 4.74 3.88 4.31
CA PRO A 445 4.96 3.90 2.87
C PRO A 445 3.67 3.68 2.06
N ALA A 446 2.78 2.79 2.53
CA ALA A 446 1.52 2.47 1.83
C ALA A 446 0.43 3.54 2.02
N VAL A 447 0.45 4.27 3.14
CA VAL A 447 -0.43 5.42 3.39
C VAL A 447 0.04 6.64 2.60
N VAL A 448 1.33 6.98 2.70
CA VAL A 448 1.89 8.21 2.12
C VAL A 448 1.91 8.16 0.60
N THR A 449 2.38 7.07 -0.02
CA THR A 449 2.38 6.93 -1.50
C THR A 449 0.99 6.88 -2.14
N LYS A 450 -0.06 6.75 -1.32
CA LYS A 450 -1.47 6.72 -1.74
C LYS A 450 -2.20 8.06 -1.60
N TYR A 451 -1.83 8.86 -0.60
CA TYR A 451 -2.57 10.07 -0.24
C TYR A 451 -1.76 11.37 -0.28
N ALA A 452 -0.43 11.31 -0.37
CA ALA A 452 0.38 12.50 -0.63
C ALA A 452 0.26 12.94 -2.10
N GLY A 453 0.53 14.22 -2.36
CA GLY A 453 0.35 14.83 -3.68
C GLY A 453 -1.09 15.25 -3.94
N ARG A 454 -1.41 15.61 -5.19
CA ARG A 454 -2.80 15.87 -5.61
C ARG A 454 -3.65 14.60 -5.49
N MET A 455 -4.97 14.77 -5.43
CA MET A 455 -5.94 13.67 -5.39
C MET A 455 -5.65 12.61 -6.47
N ASN A 456 -5.80 11.33 -6.12
CA ASN A 456 -5.46 10.18 -6.97
C ASN A 456 -3.98 10.18 -7.47
N GLY A 457 -3.08 10.86 -6.76
CA GLY A 457 -1.68 11.05 -7.13
C GLY A 457 -1.48 11.98 -8.33
N GLY A 458 -2.46 12.85 -8.64
CA GLY A 458 -2.43 13.78 -9.76
C GLY A 458 -2.43 13.16 -11.17
N ASP A 459 -2.31 14.01 -12.19
CA ASP A 459 -2.23 13.61 -13.60
C ASP A 459 -0.79 13.43 -14.13
N PHE A 460 0.19 14.05 -13.46
CA PHE A 460 1.61 13.91 -13.76
C PHE A 460 2.14 12.62 -13.14
N LYS A 461 2.88 11.81 -13.92
CA LYS A 461 3.44 10.53 -13.46
C LYS A 461 4.92 10.44 -13.81
N TRP A 462 5.73 10.12 -12.79
CA TRP A 462 7.15 9.81 -12.91
C TRP A 462 7.47 8.53 -12.13
N THR A 463 8.63 7.93 -12.37
CA THR A 463 9.10 6.75 -11.63
C THR A 463 10.61 6.82 -11.51
N PHE A 464 11.11 6.97 -10.29
CA PHE A 464 12.54 6.93 -9.98
C PHE A 464 13.06 5.48 -9.95
N SER A 465 14.37 5.33 -10.12
CA SER A 465 15.09 4.05 -10.08
C SER A 465 15.97 3.93 -8.84
N ALA A 466 16.42 2.72 -8.50
CA ALA A 466 17.36 2.51 -7.40
C ALA A 466 18.74 3.18 -7.61
N SER A 467 19.05 3.68 -8.81
CA SER A 467 20.20 4.55 -9.07
C SER A 467 20.00 5.98 -8.56
N ASP A 468 18.75 6.43 -8.49
CA ASP A 468 18.40 7.82 -8.17
C ASP A 468 18.41 8.09 -6.66
N ASP A 469 18.32 7.05 -5.83
CA ASP A 469 18.44 7.04 -4.35
C ASP A 469 19.64 7.84 -3.78
N THR A 470 20.64 8.14 -4.61
CA THR A 470 21.85 8.88 -4.23
C THR A 470 22.17 10.05 -5.16
N ASN A 471 21.33 10.29 -6.16
CA ASN A 471 21.57 11.21 -7.27
C ASN A 471 20.96 12.59 -7.02
N TYR A 472 21.73 13.50 -6.42
CA TYR A 472 21.33 14.89 -6.25
C TYR A 472 21.54 15.77 -7.51
N SER A 473 21.86 15.17 -8.66
CA SER A 473 21.89 15.88 -9.95
C SER A 473 20.48 16.28 -10.38
N VAL A 474 20.35 17.26 -11.27
CA VAL A 474 19.07 17.53 -11.93
C VAL A 474 18.77 16.41 -12.93
N ASP A 475 17.66 15.71 -12.77
CA ASP A 475 17.12 14.86 -13.83
C ASP A 475 16.60 15.77 -14.95
N THR A 476 17.30 15.74 -16.08
CA THR A 476 17.01 16.59 -17.25
C THR A 476 15.74 16.17 -17.99
N ALA A 477 15.32 14.91 -17.87
CA ALA A 477 14.09 14.40 -18.45
C ALA A 477 12.87 14.76 -17.59
N LEU A 478 12.95 14.58 -16.27
CA LEU A 478 11.95 15.07 -15.31
C LEU A 478 11.79 16.59 -15.44
N LYS A 479 12.89 17.35 -15.50
CA LYS A 479 12.84 18.81 -15.64
C LYS A 479 12.21 19.24 -16.96
N SER A 480 12.48 18.52 -18.04
CA SER A 480 11.83 18.76 -19.34
C SER A 480 10.33 18.47 -19.27
N ALA A 481 9.91 17.42 -18.57
CA ALA A 481 8.49 17.09 -18.37
C ALA A 481 7.76 18.15 -17.53
N VAL A 482 8.34 18.60 -16.41
CA VAL A 482 7.77 19.65 -15.54
C VAL A 482 7.66 20.99 -16.27
N VAL A 483 8.69 21.40 -17.02
CA VAL A 483 8.68 22.66 -17.78
C VAL A 483 7.70 22.61 -18.96
N SER A 484 7.50 21.44 -19.59
CA SER A 484 6.57 21.27 -20.72
C SER A 484 5.14 20.85 -20.34
N TYR A 485 4.84 20.68 -19.04
CA TYR A 485 3.54 20.25 -18.54
C TYR A 485 2.37 21.12 -19.06
N LYS A 486 1.28 20.44 -19.40
CA LYS A 486 -0.03 21.00 -19.74
C LYS A 486 -1.10 20.19 -19.04
N SER A 487 -2.07 20.88 -18.44
CA SER A 487 -3.32 20.27 -17.96
C SER A 487 -4.05 19.59 -19.13
N SER A 488 -4.80 18.53 -18.81
CA SER A 488 -5.54 17.72 -19.79
C SER A 488 -6.99 18.18 -20.03
N VAL A 489 -7.44 19.24 -19.33
CA VAL A 489 -8.72 19.91 -19.57
C VAL A 489 -8.76 20.51 -20.98
N ARG A 490 -9.87 20.29 -21.68
CA ARG A 490 -10.18 20.84 -23.01
C ARG A 490 -11.20 21.97 -22.96
N ALA A 491 -12.10 21.95 -21.97
CA ALA A 491 -13.09 22.98 -21.73
C ALA A 491 -13.53 23.00 -20.25
N ILE A 492 -13.86 24.19 -19.75
CA ILE A 492 -14.38 24.46 -18.41
C ILE A 492 -15.77 25.07 -18.59
N GLY A 493 -16.75 24.64 -17.81
CA GLY A 493 -18.15 25.03 -18.01
C GLY A 493 -18.88 24.05 -18.94
N GLY A 494 -19.91 23.38 -18.39
CA GLY A 494 -20.88 22.66 -19.22
C GLY A 494 -21.66 23.58 -20.15
N TYR A 495 -22.36 23.01 -21.15
CA TYR A 495 -23.03 23.75 -22.22
C TYR A 495 -23.80 25.00 -21.73
N ASN A 496 -23.30 26.17 -22.14
CA ASN A 496 -23.69 27.49 -21.64
C ASN A 496 -24.57 28.28 -22.64
N GLY A 497 -25.26 27.56 -23.55
CA GLY A 497 -26.15 28.15 -24.54
C GLY A 497 -25.47 28.82 -25.74
N LYS A 498 -24.13 28.74 -25.85
CA LYS A 498 -23.37 29.21 -27.01
C LYS A 498 -22.84 28.02 -27.82
N ALA A 499 -22.75 28.20 -29.14
CA ALA A 499 -22.17 27.20 -30.04
C ALA A 499 -20.65 27.06 -29.82
N GLU A 500 -20.11 25.93 -30.26
CA GLU A 500 -18.73 25.47 -30.04
C GLU A 500 -17.65 26.53 -30.29
N ILE A 501 -16.72 26.64 -29.33
CA ILE A 501 -15.39 27.20 -29.60
C ILE A 501 -14.65 26.17 -30.48
N PRO A 502 -14.06 26.55 -31.63
CA PRO A 502 -13.33 25.61 -32.46
C PRO A 502 -12.14 24.97 -31.74
N ALA A 503 -11.86 23.70 -32.04
CA ALA A 503 -10.61 23.07 -31.60
C ALA A 503 -9.42 23.80 -32.25
N GLU A 504 -8.39 24.11 -31.47
CA GLU A 504 -7.18 24.75 -31.98
C GLU A 504 -6.50 23.88 -33.05
N THR A 505 -6.42 24.40 -34.28
CA THR A 505 -5.58 23.81 -35.32
C THR A 505 -4.12 24.02 -34.94
N THR A 506 -3.36 22.93 -34.78
CA THR A 506 -1.93 22.95 -34.43
C THR A 506 -1.10 23.66 -35.50
N THR A 507 -0.82 24.95 -35.30
CA THR A 507 0.20 25.68 -36.05
C THR A 507 1.59 25.25 -35.60
N GLN A 508 2.53 25.19 -36.55
CA GLN A 508 3.90 24.74 -36.26
C GLN A 508 4.65 25.76 -35.40
N ALA A 509 5.43 25.27 -34.44
CA ALA A 509 6.28 26.12 -33.61
C ALA A 509 7.34 26.83 -34.46
N PRO A 510 7.50 28.17 -34.35
CA PRO A 510 8.56 28.87 -35.04
C PRO A 510 9.92 28.55 -34.41
N THR A 511 10.83 27.92 -35.17
CA THR A 511 12.21 27.70 -34.74
C THR A 511 12.98 29.02 -34.68
N VAL A 512 12.94 29.68 -33.52
CA VAL A 512 13.79 30.84 -33.22
C VAL A 512 15.16 30.35 -32.78
N LYS A 513 16.17 30.61 -33.62
CA LYS A 513 17.57 30.24 -33.40
C LYS A 513 18.23 31.23 -32.42
N PRO A 514 18.96 30.78 -31.38
CA PRO A 514 19.67 31.68 -30.47
C PRO A 514 20.64 32.60 -31.23
N THR A 515 20.66 33.86 -30.86
CA THR A 515 21.55 34.89 -31.44
C THR A 515 22.31 35.57 -30.30
N GLU A 516 23.58 35.24 -30.13
CA GLU A 516 24.45 35.84 -29.12
C GLU A 516 25.21 37.06 -29.67
N LYS A 517 25.38 38.08 -28.80
CA LYS A 517 26.41 39.14 -28.80
C LYS A 517 26.14 40.05 -27.59
N ALA A 518 27.11 40.63 -26.88
CA ALA A 518 28.58 40.48 -26.84
C ALA A 518 29.03 40.85 -25.40
N THR A 519 30.29 40.74 -24.95
CA THR A 519 31.43 41.59 -25.39
C THR A 519 32.71 41.13 -24.68
N GLU A 520 33.77 40.78 -25.43
CA GLU A 520 35.22 40.85 -25.08
C GLU A 520 35.76 40.15 -23.79
N LYS A 521 36.98 39.59 -23.69
CA LYS A 521 38.19 39.41 -24.55
C LYS A 521 39.06 38.32 -23.85
N ALA A 522 40.03 37.59 -24.42
CA ALA A 522 40.64 37.50 -25.75
C ALA A 522 41.49 36.19 -25.87
N THR A 523 42.31 36.10 -26.94
CA THR A 523 43.63 35.42 -26.98
C THR A 523 43.72 33.91 -27.30
N GLN A 524 43.74 33.65 -28.61
CA GLN A 524 44.67 32.77 -29.36
C GLN A 524 44.48 31.24 -29.50
N ALA A 525 44.77 30.84 -30.75
CA ALA A 525 45.41 29.60 -31.23
C ALA A 525 44.52 28.38 -31.58
N PRO A 526 44.94 27.56 -32.58
CA PRO A 526 44.02 26.76 -33.42
C PRO A 526 44.26 25.22 -33.25
N THR A 527 43.71 24.26 -34.02
CA THR A 527 43.58 24.17 -35.50
C THR A 527 42.78 22.93 -35.95
N VAL A 528 42.51 22.86 -37.27
CA VAL A 528 42.09 21.69 -38.11
C VAL A 528 40.58 21.32 -38.13
N LYS A 529 40.20 20.64 -39.22
CA LYS A 529 38.89 20.37 -39.86
C LYS A 529 39.04 19.01 -40.63
N PRO A 530 38.22 18.64 -41.65
CA PRO A 530 36.77 18.45 -41.78
C PRO A 530 36.36 16.98 -41.40
N THR A 531 35.58 16.10 -42.07
CA THR A 531 34.88 16.04 -43.40
C THR A 531 33.84 14.91 -43.42
N GLU A 532 32.62 15.18 -43.95
CA GLU A 532 31.76 14.33 -44.84
C GLU A 532 31.42 12.84 -44.50
N LYS A 533 30.34 12.18 -44.99
CA LYS A 533 29.06 12.56 -45.67
C LYS A 533 28.08 11.35 -45.63
N ALA A 534 26.76 11.65 -45.66
CA ALA A 534 25.67 11.17 -46.57
C ALA A 534 25.63 9.70 -47.14
N THR A 535 24.54 9.16 -47.73
CA THR A 535 23.27 9.73 -48.25
C THR A 535 22.13 8.69 -48.35
N GLU A 536 20.87 9.16 -48.53
CA GLU A 536 19.71 8.51 -49.21
C GLU A 536 19.03 7.26 -48.58
N LYS A 537 17.69 7.03 -48.53
CA LYS A 537 16.44 7.24 -49.36
C LYS A 537 16.01 5.94 -50.12
N ALA A 538 14.74 5.66 -50.46
CA ALA A 538 13.43 6.34 -50.26
C ALA A 538 12.21 5.36 -50.47
N THR A 539 10.98 5.88 -50.28
CA THR A 539 9.71 5.57 -51.03
C THR A 539 9.05 4.17 -50.95
N GLU A 540 7.71 3.98 -51.00
CA GLU A 540 6.52 4.82 -50.71
C GLU A 540 5.19 3.99 -50.80
N LYS A 541 4.08 4.47 -50.18
CA LYS A 541 2.64 4.37 -50.62
C LYS A 541 1.94 2.98 -50.72
N GLU A 542 0.61 2.79 -50.68
CA GLU A 542 -0.63 3.46 -50.14
C GLU A 542 -1.85 2.46 -50.36
N THR A 543 -3.16 2.60 -50.04
CA THR A 543 -4.08 3.59 -49.41
C THR A 543 -5.46 2.97 -49.02
N GLN A 544 -6.31 3.73 -48.28
CA GLN A 544 -7.80 3.64 -48.11
C GLN A 544 -8.52 2.51 -47.30
N ALA A 545 -9.80 2.80 -46.97
CA ALA A 545 -10.74 2.09 -46.07
C ALA A 545 -12.19 2.04 -46.67
N PRO A 546 -13.22 1.48 -45.99
CA PRO A 546 -14.18 2.33 -45.24
C PRO A 546 -14.88 1.69 -43.99
N THR A 547 -15.96 2.34 -43.50
CA THR A 547 -16.62 2.31 -42.16
C THR A 547 -17.70 1.24 -41.85
N VAL A 548 -17.98 1.02 -40.54
CA VAL A 548 -19.30 1.08 -39.79
C VAL A 548 -19.15 0.45 -38.36
N LYS A 549 -19.96 0.81 -37.32
CA LYS A 549 -19.68 0.56 -35.86
C LYS A 549 -20.90 0.35 -34.91
N PRO A 550 -20.91 -0.63 -33.95
CA PRO A 550 -21.91 -0.82 -32.86
C PRO A 550 -21.40 -0.48 -31.41
N THR A 551 -22.13 -0.83 -30.32
CA THR A 551 -22.19 -0.01 -29.05
C THR A 551 -22.61 -0.78 -27.75
N GLU A 552 -22.13 -0.35 -26.54
CA GLU A 552 -22.60 -0.60 -25.11
C GLU A 552 -22.33 -2.01 -24.43
N LYS A 553 -22.17 -2.25 -23.07
CA LYS A 553 -22.29 -1.47 -21.77
C LYS A 553 -21.71 -2.17 -20.44
N GLU A 554 -21.49 -1.43 -19.30
CA GLU A 554 -21.35 -1.79 -17.80
C GLU A 554 -20.16 -2.71 -17.24
N THR A 555 -19.74 -2.98 -15.93
CA THR A 555 -20.05 -2.69 -14.44
C THR A 555 -18.81 -2.71 -13.41
N GLN A 556 -18.93 -3.00 -12.05
CA GLN A 556 -17.98 -2.80 -10.86
C GLN A 556 -18.32 -3.70 -9.56
N SER A 557 -17.67 -3.83 -8.34
CA SER A 557 -16.29 -3.75 -7.68
C SER A 557 -16.21 -4.22 -6.11
N LEU A 558 -15.15 -3.86 -5.29
CA LEU A 558 -14.97 -3.75 -3.75
C LEU A 558 -14.23 -4.81 -2.78
N ALA A 559 -13.87 -4.51 -1.47
CA ALA A 559 -12.66 -5.04 -0.66
C ALA A 559 -12.63 -5.15 0.97
N PRO A 560 -11.55 -5.66 1.71
CA PRO A 560 -11.49 -6.15 3.19
C PRO A 560 -10.48 -5.54 4.30
N SER A 561 -9.95 -6.29 5.37
CA SER A 561 -9.50 -5.83 6.78
C SER A 561 -8.15 -6.37 7.50
N VAL A 562 -7.93 -6.28 8.88
CA VAL A 562 -6.60 -6.16 9.68
C VAL A 562 -6.43 -6.89 11.12
N THR A 563 -5.28 -6.80 11.91
CA THR A 563 -4.91 -7.43 13.29
C THR A 563 -3.80 -6.68 14.18
N GLU A 564 -3.38 -7.13 15.42
CA GLU A 564 -2.39 -6.50 16.40
C GLU A 564 -1.11 -7.36 16.79
N THR A 565 0.01 -6.75 17.30
CA THR A 565 1.29 -7.40 17.75
C THR A 565 2.16 -6.52 18.71
N LYS A 566 3.10 -7.11 19.51
CA LYS A 566 4.11 -6.44 20.38
C LYS A 566 5.56 -6.92 20.12
N ILE A 567 6.56 -6.04 20.16
CA ILE A 567 7.98 -6.33 19.79
C ILE A 567 8.98 -5.67 20.77
N HIS A 568 10.16 -6.28 20.97
CA HIS A 568 11.32 -5.69 21.65
C HIS A 568 12.65 -6.07 21.00
N ASN A 569 13.42 -5.08 20.54
CA ASN A 569 14.68 -5.27 19.83
C ASN A 569 15.87 -4.83 20.71
N PHE A 570 16.74 -5.75 21.11
CA PHE A 570 17.88 -5.43 22.00
C PHE A 570 18.91 -4.47 21.37
N THR A 571 18.88 -4.31 20.04
CA THR A 571 19.67 -3.30 19.30
C THR A 571 19.13 -1.90 19.52
N LYS A 572 17.82 -1.72 19.29
CA LYS A 572 17.11 -0.44 19.37
C LYS A 572 16.83 -0.04 20.83
N ASN A 573 16.24 -0.95 21.59
CA ASN A 573 15.66 -0.76 22.92
C ASN A 573 16.60 -1.12 24.08
N GLY A 574 17.63 -1.93 23.85
CA GLY A 574 18.50 -2.44 24.93
C GLY A 574 17.70 -3.24 25.96
N LYS A 575 17.68 -2.80 27.22
CA LYS A 575 16.86 -3.41 28.30
C LYS A 575 15.58 -2.64 28.61
N THR A 576 15.31 -1.53 27.92
CA THR A 576 14.17 -0.65 28.20
C THR A 576 12.97 -1.09 27.39
N SER A 577 11.92 -1.54 28.06
CA SER A 577 10.66 -1.96 27.43
C SER A 577 9.49 -1.59 28.32
N SER A 578 8.38 -1.18 27.72
CA SER A 578 7.09 -1.05 28.40
C SER A 578 6.39 -2.40 28.64
N TYR A 579 6.86 -3.47 27.98
CA TYR A 579 6.22 -4.79 28.00
C TYR A 579 7.12 -5.90 28.60
N PHE A 580 8.43 -5.88 28.31
CA PHE A 580 9.38 -6.86 28.81
C PHE A 580 10.29 -6.31 29.92
N LYS A 581 10.12 -6.79 31.16
CA LYS A 581 10.95 -6.44 32.32
C LYS A 581 12.26 -7.24 32.27
N ILE A 582 13.37 -6.59 31.91
CA ILE A 582 14.64 -7.24 31.55
C ILE A 582 15.74 -6.96 32.58
N THR A 583 16.31 -8.01 33.17
CA THR A 583 17.56 -7.98 33.95
C THR A 583 18.66 -8.81 33.29
N GLY A 584 19.92 -8.38 33.42
CA GLY A 584 21.07 -8.97 32.74
C GLY A 584 22.00 -7.93 32.12
N ASN A 585 22.95 -8.38 31.30
CA ASN A 585 24.03 -7.56 30.73
C ASN A 585 23.94 -7.48 29.20
N LEU A 586 23.99 -6.28 28.63
CA LEU A 586 24.03 -6.12 27.16
C LEU A 586 25.45 -6.34 26.60
N SER A 587 25.55 -6.63 25.30
CA SER A 587 26.81 -6.61 24.56
C SER A 587 26.60 -6.19 23.09
N LYS A 588 27.58 -5.46 22.53
CA LYS A 588 27.69 -5.10 21.11
C LYS A 588 28.73 -5.97 20.35
N SER A 589 29.39 -6.88 21.06
CA SER A 589 30.57 -7.63 20.58
C SER A 589 30.37 -9.15 20.55
N LYS A 590 29.11 -9.62 20.62
CA LYS A 590 28.73 -11.04 20.60
C LYS A 590 28.08 -11.48 19.28
N GLY A 591 28.35 -10.75 18.20
CA GLY A 591 27.86 -11.02 16.85
C GLY A 591 26.83 -9.99 16.37
N LYS A 592 26.29 -10.25 15.19
CA LYS A 592 25.18 -9.52 14.57
C LYS A 592 24.23 -10.56 13.95
N VAL A 593 22.94 -10.27 13.89
CA VAL A 593 21.90 -11.15 13.35
C VAL A 593 20.97 -10.34 12.43
N THR A 594 20.39 -10.94 11.40
CA THR A 594 19.37 -10.30 10.56
C THR A 594 18.07 -11.07 10.67
N TYR A 595 16.96 -10.38 10.95
CA TYR A 595 15.62 -10.97 11.08
C TYR A 595 14.56 -9.96 10.63
N ASN A 596 13.60 -10.38 9.80
CA ASN A 596 12.55 -9.54 9.20
C ASN A 596 13.10 -8.19 8.67
N GLY A 597 14.15 -8.24 7.83
CA GLY A 597 14.87 -7.07 7.29
C GLY A 597 15.81 -6.37 8.28
N LEU A 598 15.50 -6.38 9.57
CA LEU A 598 16.23 -5.67 10.61
C LEU A 598 17.63 -6.23 10.84
N LYS A 599 18.64 -5.34 10.88
CA LYS A 599 20.03 -5.66 11.22
C LYS A 599 20.27 -5.45 12.72
N LEU A 600 20.37 -6.55 13.46
CA LEU A 600 20.51 -6.58 14.91
C LEU A 600 22.00 -6.65 15.30
N THR A 601 22.47 -5.73 16.14
CA THR A 601 23.90 -5.55 16.47
C THR A 601 24.22 -5.49 17.97
N LYS A 602 23.19 -5.48 18.84
CA LYS A 602 23.34 -5.56 20.30
C LYS A 602 22.38 -6.59 20.86
N CYS A 603 22.86 -7.34 21.84
CA CYS A 603 22.13 -8.42 22.48
C CYS A 603 22.13 -8.29 24.00
N LEU A 604 21.20 -8.97 24.65
CA LEU A 604 21.31 -9.40 26.04
C LEU A 604 22.12 -10.69 26.11
N LYS A 605 23.24 -10.68 26.85
CA LYS A 605 23.94 -11.90 27.23
C LYS A 605 23.07 -12.65 28.24
N ILE A 606 22.65 -13.86 27.91
CA ILE A 606 21.95 -14.76 28.83
C ILE A 606 22.98 -15.43 29.72
N GLU A 607 23.24 -14.79 30.85
CA GLU A 607 24.12 -15.27 31.92
C GLU A 607 23.27 -15.79 33.09
N SER A 608 23.85 -16.49 34.08
CA SER A 608 23.05 -17.16 35.12
C SER A 608 22.23 -16.22 36.03
N SER A 609 22.48 -14.90 35.95
CA SER A 609 21.74 -13.82 36.61
C SER A 609 20.77 -13.06 35.69
N THR A 610 20.59 -13.51 34.44
CA THR A 610 19.76 -12.87 33.42
C THR A 610 18.36 -13.44 33.42
N LYS A 611 17.35 -12.57 33.51
CA LYS A 611 15.93 -12.92 33.49
C LYS A 611 15.13 -11.86 32.75
N ILE A 612 14.13 -12.29 31.99
CA ILE A 612 13.13 -11.42 31.34
C ILE A 612 11.76 -11.88 31.83
N THR A 613 10.85 -10.97 32.16
CA THR A 613 9.44 -11.30 32.47
C THR A 613 8.45 -10.36 31.80
N PHE A 614 7.30 -10.85 31.38
CA PHE A 614 6.24 -10.10 30.69
C PHE A 614 4.89 -10.80 30.82
N LYS A 615 3.76 -10.11 30.59
CA LYS A 615 2.40 -10.68 30.69
C LYS A 615 1.62 -10.58 29.37
N THR A 616 1.09 -11.69 28.85
CA THR A 616 0.08 -11.67 27.76
C THR A 616 -1.35 -11.74 28.31
N ASP A 617 -2.30 -11.07 27.68
CA ASP A 617 -3.71 -11.11 28.11
C ASP A 617 -4.57 -12.14 27.32
N SER A 618 -3.92 -12.85 26.40
CA SER A 618 -4.42 -14.00 25.64
C SER A 618 -3.23 -14.88 25.21
N ASP A 619 -3.47 -16.07 24.65
CA ASP A 619 -2.39 -16.85 24.04
C ASP A 619 -1.74 -16.07 22.89
N ALA A 620 -0.41 -16.16 22.81
CA ALA A 620 0.38 -15.41 21.85
C ALA A 620 1.54 -16.26 21.32
N LYS A 621 2.05 -15.91 20.14
CA LYS A 621 3.28 -16.51 19.60
C LYS A 621 4.48 -15.72 20.12
N LEU A 622 5.33 -16.35 20.94
CA LEU A 622 6.63 -15.81 21.33
C LEU A 622 7.70 -16.20 20.31
N THR A 623 8.28 -15.19 19.67
CA THR A 623 9.53 -15.30 18.92
C THR A 623 10.68 -14.79 19.78
N LEU A 624 11.81 -15.51 19.81
CA LEU A 624 13.10 -15.04 20.34
C LEU A 624 14.18 -15.25 19.29
N VAL A 625 15.02 -14.24 19.03
CA VAL A 625 16.13 -14.34 18.06
C VAL A 625 17.44 -14.12 18.76
N PHE A 626 18.35 -15.09 18.68
CA PHE A 626 19.68 -15.13 19.26
C PHE A 626 20.76 -15.19 18.18
N ASN A 627 22.04 -15.04 18.56
CA ASN A 627 23.14 -15.44 17.69
C ASN A 627 23.35 -16.97 17.75
N ALA A 628 23.04 -17.65 16.64
CA ALA A 628 23.22 -19.08 16.43
C ALA A 628 24.64 -19.59 16.78
N SER A 629 25.69 -18.80 16.55
CA SER A 629 27.08 -19.23 16.76
C SER A 629 27.44 -19.54 18.23
N ASN A 630 26.60 -19.17 19.19
CA ASN A 630 26.89 -19.28 20.62
C ASN A 630 25.62 -19.37 21.50
N SER A 631 24.52 -19.90 20.96
CA SER A 631 23.24 -20.02 21.66
C SER A 631 22.54 -21.33 21.26
N SER A 632 22.63 -22.35 22.11
CA SER A 632 22.07 -23.70 21.89
C SER A 632 20.66 -23.88 22.45
N ALA A 633 20.41 -23.36 23.66
CA ALA A 633 19.14 -23.51 24.35
C ALA A 633 18.80 -22.29 25.23
N ILE A 634 17.51 -22.11 25.52
CA ILE A 634 16.98 -21.15 26.49
C ILE A 634 15.93 -21.82 27.39
N LYS A 635 15.72 -21.31 28.61
CA LYS A 635 14.55 -21.68 29.41
C LYS A 635 13.44 -20.64 29.25
N VAL A 636 12.23 -21.07 28.92
CA VAL A 636 11.00 -20.27 29.05
C VAL A 636 10.11 -20.97 30.07
N ASP A 637 9.75 -20.26 31.13
CA ASP A 637 8.99 -20.78 32.29
C ASP A 637 9.62 -22.01 32.94
N GLY A 638 10.94 -21.95 33.07
CA GLY A 638 11.77 -23.03 33.64
C GLY A 638 11.95 -24.24 32.71
N ARG A 639 11.06 -24.45 31.73
CA ARG A 639 11.20 -25.48 30.70
C ARG A 639 12.26 -25.07 29.68
N GLU A 640 13.14 -26.01 29.36
CA GLU A 640 14.22 -25.83 28.40
C GLU A 640 13.75 -26.08 26.95
N TYR A 641 14.20 -25.22 26.05
CA TYR A 641 13.93 -25.27 24.61
C TYR A 641 15.24 -25.07 23.84
N ALA A 642 15.50 -25.95 22.87
CA ALA A 642 16.58 -25.76 21.91
C ALA A 642 16.25 -24.60 20.94
N LEU A 643 17.29 -23.95 20.39
CA LEU A 643 17.16 -22.84 19.45
C LEU A 643 17.47 -23.32 18.02
N ASP A 644 16.52 -23.16 17.09
CA ASP A 644 16.74 -23.51 15.68
C ASP A 644 17.40 -22.35 14.93
N ASN A 645 18.65 -22.56 14.50
CA ASN A 645 19.52 -21.50 13.96
C ASN A 645 19.52 -20.21 14.82
N GLY A 646 19.47 -20.37 16.14
CA GLY A 646 19.37 -19.26 17.10
C GLY A 646 17.97 -18.65 17.24
N ILE A 647 16.92 -19.16 16.61
CA ILE A 647 15.54 -18.69 16.79
C ILE A 647 14.75 -19.67 17.65
N LEU A 648 13.90 -19.16 18.55
CA LEU A 648 12.82 -19.91 19.17
C LEU A 648 11.48 -19.31 18.73
N ASN A 649 10.59 -20.15 18.22
CA ASN A 649 9.19 -19.82 17.96
C ASN A 649 8.32 -20.77 18.77
N ILE A 650 7.61 -20.28 19.79
CA ILE A 650 6.69 -21.10 20.61
C ILE A 650 5.38 -20.35 20.88
N GLU A 651 4.28 -21.09 21.00
CA GLU A 651 3.10 -20.53 21.66
C GLU A 651 3.35 -20.40 23.16
N ILE A 652 2.96 -19.26 23.71
CA ILE A 652 2.95 -18.94 25.13
C ILE A 652 1.53 -18.63 25.57
N LYS A 653 1.26 -18.86 26.85
CA LYS A 653 -0.07 -19.14 27.36
C LYS A 653 -0.60 -18.07 28.33
N ALA A 654 -1.45 -17.18 27.81
CA ALA A 654 -2.12 -16.04 28.47
C ALA A 654 -1.57 -15.64 29.86
N GLY A 655 -0.36 -15.07 29.90
CA GLY A 655 0.07 -14.28 31.04
C GLY A 655 1.56 -14.24 31.30
N GLU A 656 1.96 -14.42 32.56
CA GLU A 656 3.29 -14.18 33.07
C GLU A 656 4.28 -15.23 32.59
N HIS A 657 5.10 -14.83 31.62
CA HIS A 657 6.17 -15.64 31.07
C HIS A 657 7.53 -15.14 31.54
N SER A 658 8.49 -16.05 31.62
CA SER A 658 9.81 -15.81 32.16
C SER A 658 10.91 -16.50 31.35
N ILE A 659 11.79 -15.70 30.74
CA ILE A 659 12.91 -16.20 29.94
C ILE A 659 14.18 -16.17 30.80
N THR A 660 14.86 -17.30 30.91
CA THR A 660 16.02 -17.51 31.79
C THR A 660 17.06 -18.43 31.14
N LYS A 661 18.26 -18.51 31.71
CA LYS A 661 19.37 -19.28 31.17
C LYS A 661 19.11 -20.80 31.18
N ALA A 662 19.19 -21.42 30.00
CA ALA A 662 19.62 -22.81 29.87
C ALA A 662 21.14 -22.83 29.70
N ASP A 663 21.60 -22.58 28.48
CA ASP A 663 22.98 -22.35 28.11
C ASP A 663 23.34 -20.86 28.10
N PRO A 664 24.64 -20.50 28.12
CA PRO A 664 25.07 -19.15 27.78
C PRO A 664 24.62 -18.83 26.35
N ALA A 665 23.84 -17.77 26.18
CA ALA A 665 23.25 -17.39 24.90
C ALA A 665 23.30 -15.86 24.70
N ASN A 666 23.02 -15.37 23.50
CA ASN A 666 23.05 -13.93 23.19
C ASN A 666 21.79 -13.53 22.41
N LEU A 667 20.80 -12.94 23.09
CA LEU A 667 19.45 -12.63 22.61
C LEU A 667 19.38 -11.22 21.99
N PHE A 668 18.95 -11.10 20.74
CA PHE A 668 18.90 -9.87 19.94
C PHE A 668 17.48 -9.31 19.72
N TYR A 669 16.43 -10.14 19.76
CA TYR A 669 15.04 -9.71 19.50
C TYR A 669 14.00 -10.58 20.22
N ILE A 670 12.84 -10.00 20.53
CA ILE A 670 11.62 -10.64 21.05
C ILE A 670 10.40 -10.11 20.29
N GLU A 671 9.42 -10.97 20.02
CA GLU A 671 8.11 -10.60 19.45
C GLU A 671 7.02 -11.48 20.08
N VAL A 672 5.84 -10.90 20.28
CA VAL A 672 4.66 -11.48 20.93
C VAL A 672 3.40 -10.98 20.23
N SER A 673 2.66 -11.84 19.53
CA SER A 673 1.51 -11.45 18.69
C SER A 673 0.18 -12.11 19.09
N SER A 674 -0.92 -11.35 19.07
CA SER A 674 -2.27 -11.76 19.51
C SER A 674 -3.40 -10.90 18.90
N LYS A 675 -4.65 -11.41 18.89
CA LYS A 675 -5.85 -10.71 18.35
C LYS A 675 -6.56 -9.91 19.45
N LYS A 676 -7.23 -8.79 19.10
CA LYS A 676 -7.62 -7.72 20.05
C LYS A 676 -9.13 -7.45 20.18
N SER A 677 -9.65 -7.48 21.43
CA SER A 677 -11.00 -7.10 21.92
C SER A 677 -11.57 -5.77 21.33
N SER A 678 -12.90 -5.55 21.29
CA SER A 678 -13.52 -4.23 21.00
C SER A 678 -14.89 -3.98 21.68
N SER A 679 -14.93 -3.21 22.78
CA SER A 679 -16.19 -2.72 23.40
C SER A 679 -16.00 -1.38 24.13
N GLU A 680 -17.07 -0.58 24.22
CA GLU A 680 -17.06 0.81 24.72
C GLU A 680 -17.42 0.96 26.22
N GLU A 681 -17.54 2.21 26.69
CA GLU A 681 -17.40 2.67 28.08
C GLU A 681 -18.68 2.61 28.95
N THR A 682 -18.51 2.56 30.29
CA THR A 682 -18.96 3.68 31.17
C THR A 682 -18.32 3.63 32.58
N THR A 683 -18.46 4.72 33.33
CA THR A 683 -17.66 5.10 34.53
C THR A 683 -18.04 4.44 35.86
N THR A 684 -17.06 4.18 36.72
CA THR A 684 -17.01 4.71 38.12
C THR A 684 -15.61 4.59 38.75
N GLU A 685 -15.40 5.24 39.89
CA GLU A 685 -14.10 5.54 40.51
C GLU A 685 -13.86 4.72 41.80
N GLN A 686 -12.72 4.02 41.93
CA GLN A 686 -11.80 4.12 43.08
C GLN A 686 -10.57 3.17 43.04
N THR A 687 -9.52 3.62 43.73
CA THR A 687 -8.19 3.03 44.02
C THR A 687 -8.10 1.53 44.38
N SER A 688 -7.08 0.80 43.87
CA SER A 688 -5.90 0.33 44.64
C SER A 688 -5.10 -0.82 43.98
N GLU A 689 -3.98 -1.20 44.60
CA GLU A 689 -2.75 -1.85 44.12
C GLU A 689 -2.78 -3.31 43.58
N SER A 690 -1.94 -3.56 42.56
CA SER A 690 -0.92 -4.65 42.46
C SER A 690 -1.27 -6.10 42.01
N THR A 691 -0.24 -6.70 41.39
CA THR A 691 0.10 -8.15 41.31
C THR A 691 -0.71 -9.12 40.43
N THR A 692 -0.42 -9.06 39.13
CA THR A 692 0.08 -10.19 38.31
C THR A 692 -0.17 -11.65 38.76
N GLN A 693 -0.98 -12.39 37.99
CA GLN A 693 -0.70 -13.79 37.61
C GLN A 693 -1.43 -14.20 36.30
N ALA A 694 -1.48 -15.50 35.99
CA ALA A 694 -1.71 -16.10 34.66
C ALA A 694 -2.13 -17.59 34.78
N PRO A 695 -2.93 -18.19 33.86
CA PRO A 695 -2.44 -18.60 32.54
C PRO A 695 -3.49 -18.79 31.39
N THR A 696 -3.02 -19.22 30.20
CA THR A 696 -3.72 -20.00 29.13
C THR A 696 -5.12 -19.57 28.64
N GLU A 697 -5.25 -19.05 27.39
CA GLU A 697 -6.32 -19.49 26.46
C GLU A 697 -6.10 -19.13 24.97
N LYS A 698 -6.41 -20.11 24.10
CA LYS A 698 -6.29 -20.10 22.62
C LYS A 698 -6.85 -18.80 22.02
N PRO A 699 -6.25 -18.19 20.96
CA PRO A 699 -6.70 -16.91 20.41
C PRO A 699 -8.18 -16.94 20.03
N SER A 700 -9.01 -16.28 20.83
CA SER A 700 -10.45 -16.15 20.63
C SER A 700 -10.77 -15.16 19.51
N ASP A 701 -11.99 -15.22 19.00
CA ASP A 701 -12.52 -14.17 18.14
C ASP A 701 -12.52 -12.85 18.93
N SER A 702 -11.95 -11.81 18.33
CA SER A 702 -11.57 -10.61 19.05
C SER A 702 -12.51 -9.43 18.81
N ARG A 703 -13.77 -9.76 18.51
CA ARG A 703 -14.93 -8.90 18.67
C ARG A 703 -15.78 -9.52 19.78
N PRO A 704 -16.52 -8.76 20.61
CA PRO A 704 -17.44 -9.37 21.55
C PRO A 704 -18.44 -10.25 20.81
N GLU A 705 -18.55 -11.53 21.19
CA GLU A 705 -19.65 -12.42 20.78
C GLU A 705 -20.96 -12.04 21.50
N THR A 706 -21.32 -10.76 21.43
CA THR A 706 -22.64 -10.25 21.78
C THR A 706 -23.47 -10.31 20.50
N PRO A 707 -24.25 -11.38 20.26
CA PRO A 707 -25.08 -11.47 19.07
C PRO A 707 -26.04 -10.27 19.05
N VAL A 708 -26.16 -9.62 17.90
CA VAL A 708 -27.12 -8.54 17.73
C VAL A 708 -28.50 -9.14 17.47
N GLU A 709 -29.56 -8.37 17.74
CA GLU A 709 -30.93 -8.79 17.44
C GLU A 709 -31.04 -9.29 15.99
N SER A 710 -31.64 -10.47 15.78
CA SER A 710 -31.74 -11.19 14.50
C SER A 710 -30.48 -11.91 13.98
N ASP A 711 -29.41 -12.09 14.76
CA ASP A 711 -28.44 -13.17 14.53
C ASP A 711 -29.04 -14.54 14.89
N ILE A 712 -28.52 -15.63 14.30
CA ILE A 712 -29.05 -17.00 14.47
C ILE A 712 -27.97 -17.97 14.94
N TYR A 713 -28.26 -18.74 16.00
CA TYR A 713 -27.45 -19.86 16.46
C TYR A 713 -27.92 -21.19 15.88
N VAL A 714 -26.98 -22.03 15.46
CA VAL A 714 -27.23 -23.39 14.96
C VAL A 714 -26.31 -24.42 15.60
N SER A 715 -26.75 -25.68 15.64
CA SER A 715 -25.95 -26.81 16.15
C SER A 715 -26.22 -28.07 15.33
N PRO A 716 -25.35 -29.11 15.39
CA PRO A 716 -25.59 -30.40 14.74
C PRO A 716 -26.87 -31.12 15.21
N SER A 717 -27.42 -30.74 16.37
CA SER A 717 -28.64 -31.27 16.97
C SER A 717 -29.81 -30.26 16.95
N GLY A 718 -29.66 -29.15 16.24
CA GLY A 718 -30.65 -28.09 16.13
C GLY A 718 -31.89 -28.51 15.33
N LYS A 719 -32.97 -27.72 15.47
CA LYS A 719 -34.30 -28.06 14.90
C LYS A 719 -34.89 -26.90 14.11
N ALA A 720 -35.61 -27.19 13.03
CA ALA A 720 -36.29 -26.16 12.22
C ALA A 720 -37.34 -25.35 13.01
N SER A 721 -37.92 -25.97 14.04
CA SER A 721 -38.88 -25.37 14.97
C SER A 721 -38.25 -24.57 16.11
N ALA A 722 -36.93 -24.61 16.28
CA ALA A 722 -36.23 -23.89 17.34
C ALA A 722 -36.17 -22.38 17.04
N ALA A 723 -36.03 -21.57 18.10
CA ALA A 723 -35.96 -20.12 18.01
C ALA A 723 -34.71 -19.61 17.26
N GLY A 724 -33.63 -20.41 17.19
CA GLY A 724 -32.33 -19.94 16.71
C GLY A 724 -31.57 -19.13 17.75
N SER A 725 -31.89 -19.31 19.03
CA SER A 725 -31.18 -18.66 20.13
C SER A 725 -30.03 -19.54 20.65
N LYS A 726 -29.09 -18.96 21.39
CA LYS A 726 -27.97 -19.71 22.00
C LYS A 726 -28.41 -20.89 22.89
N ASN A 727 -29.62 -20.83 23.45
CA ASN A 727 -30.20 -21.87 24.32
C ASN A 727 -31.20 -22.79 23.59
N ASP A 728 -31.60 -22.44 22.36
CA ASP A 728 -32.53 -23.21 21.51
C ASP A 728 -32.10 -23.04 20.04
N PRO A 729 -31.00 -23.71 19.63
CA PRO A 729 -30.37 -23.52 18.33
C PRO A 729 -31.15 -24.21 17.20
N MET A 730 -31.15 -23.57 16.05
CA MET A 730 -31.81 -24.05 14.84
C MET A 730 -30.95 -25.06 14.08
N ASP A 731 -31.52 -25.77 13.12
CA ASP A 731 -30.70 -26.40 12.08
C ASP A 731 -30.18 -25.35 11.08
N PHE A 732 -29.08 -25.67 10.42
CA PHE A 732 -28.36 -24.75 9.53
C PHE A 732 -29.12 -24.40 8.24
N VAL A 733 -29.92 -25.33 7.69
CA VAL A 733 -30.66 -25.10 6.43
C VAL A 733 -31.86 -24.18 6.68
N THR A 734 -32.56 -24.34 7.81
CA THR A 734 -33.62 -23.40 8.21
C THR A 734 -33.04 -22.02 8.56
N ALA A 735 -31.83 -21.95 9.15
CA ALA A 735 -31.16 -20.68 9.43
C ALA A 735 -30.77 -19.92 8.14
N ILE A 736 -30.20 -20.60 7.14
CA ILE A 736 -29.91 -20.04 5.80
C ILE A 736 -31.13 -19.34 5.20
N ASN A 737 -32.32 -19.94 5.36
CA ASN A 737 -33.57 -19.43 4.81
C ASN A 737 -34.25 -18.34 5.66
N LYS A 738 -33.76 -18.07 6.88
CA LYS A 738 -34.28 -17.03 7.79
C LYS A 738 -33.34 -15.84 8.00
N ILE A 739 -32.03 -15.99 7.76
CA ILE A 739 -31.03 -14.96 8.10
C ILE A 739 -31.23 -13.69 7.25
N SER A 740 -31.18 -12.53 7.91
CA SER A 740 -31.26 -11.22 7.25
C SER A 740 -29.89 -10.75 6.76
N ALA A 741 -29.87 -9.81 5.80
CA ALA A 741 -28.62 -9.17 5.36
C ALA A 741 -27.99 -8.38 6.52
N GLY A 742 -26.66 -8.46 6.67
CA GLY A 742 -25.91 -7.86 7.79
C GLY A 742 -26.02 -8.62 9.11
N LYS A 743 -26.35 -9.93 9.07
CA LYS A 743 -26.50 -10.81 10.24
C LYS A 743 -25.72 -12.11 10.09
N THR A 744 -25.44 -12.74 11.23
CA THR A 744 -24.56 -13.91 11.34
C THR A 744 -25.32 -15.17 11.73
N ILE A 745 -25.04 -16.27 11.02
CA ILE A 745 -25.32 -17.64 11.46
C ILE A 745 -24.08 -18.14 12.22
N TYR A 746 -24.22 -18.27 13.54
CA TYR A 746 -23.21 -18.81 14.43
C TYR A 746 -23.35 -20.32 14.55
N MET A 747 -22.39 -21.06 13.98
CA MET A 747 -22.36 -22.53 14.00
C MET A 747 -21.61 -23.04 15.23
N ALA A 748 -22.28 -23.79 16.10
CA ALA A 748 -21.63 -24.49 17.21
C ALA A 748 -20.68 -25.60 16.71
N GLU A 749 -19.66 -25.91 17.51
CA GLU A 749 -18.62 -26.94 17.26
C GLU A 749 -19.22 -28.31 16.90
N GLY A 750 -18.66 -28.97 15.88
CA GLY A 750 -19.03 -30.34 15.48
C GLY A 750 -19.33 -30.54 14.00
N THR A 751 -19.86 -31.73 13.69
CA THR A 751 -20.12 -32.21 12.33
C THR A 751 -21.61 -32.13 12.00
N TYR A 752 -21.97 -31.35 10.99
CA TYR A 752 -23.33 -31.20 10.46
C TYR A 752 -23.47 -32.12 9.25
N LYS A 753 -24.16 -33.25 9.42
CA LYS A 753 -24.30 -34.28 8.38
C LYS A 753 -25.47 -34.02 7.43
N TYR A 754 -25.23 -34.17 6.14
CA TYR A 754 -26.21 -34.02 5.06
C TYR A 754 -26.03 -35.12 4.00
N THR A 755 -27.09 -35.44 3.26
CA THR A 755 -27.04 -36.36 2.10
C THR A 755 -27.68 -35.75 0.85
N GLN A 756 -27.94 -34.44 0.88
CA GLN A 756 -28.59 -33.64 -0.17
C GLN A 756 -27.94 -32.25 -0.22
N THR A 757 -27.91 -31.66 -1.41
CA THR A 757 -27.33 -30.34 -1.70
C THR A 757 -27.97 -29.22 -0.88
N ILE A 758 -27.15 -28.37 -0.26
CA ILE A 758 -27.59 -27.13 0.38
C ILE A 758 -27.60 -26.02 -0.67
N LEU A 759 -28.78 -25.65 -1.16
CA LEU A 759 -28.95 -24.57 -2.15
C LEU A 759 -29.27 -23.23 -1.48
N ILE A 760 -28.37 -22.27 -1.65
CA ILE A 760 -28.54 -20.85 -1.32
C ILE A 760 -28.84 -20.11 -2.62
N ASN A 761 -30.13 -20.04 -3.00
CA ASN A 761 -30.62 -19.45 -4.25
C ASN A 761 -30.19 -17.98 -4.48
N GLU A 762 -30.11 -17.53 -5.73
CA GLU A 762 -29.87 -16.13 -6.15
C GLU A 762 -30.68 -15.08 -5.35
N ASN A 763 -31.96 -15.37 -5.06
CA ASN A 763 -32.83 -14.45 -4.32
C ASN A 763 -32.53 -14.36 -2.81
N ASN A 764 -31.71 -15.25 -2.27
CA ASN A 764 -31.28 -15.28 -0.86
C ASN A 764 -29.96 -14.52 -0.67
N SER A 765 -29.79 -13.38 -1.35
CA SER A 765 -28.57 -12.56 -1.30
C SER A 765 -28.46 -11.69 -0.04
N GLY A 766 -27.22 -11.38 0.37
CA GLY A 766 -26.90 -10.26 1.25
C GLY A 766 -26.90 -8.92 0.50
N LYS A 767 -26.14 -7.93 0.98
CA LYS A 767 -25.88 -6.67 0.26
C LYS A 767 -24.45 -6.19 0.52
N GLU A 768 -23.97 -5.28 -0.32
CA GLU A 768 -22.75 -4.51 -0.05
C GLU A 768 -22.82 -3.84 1.34
N GLY A 769 -21.73 -3.96 2.10
CA GLY A 769 -21.66 -3.52 3.51
C GLY A 769 -22.51 -4.32 4.50
N ALA A 770 -23.39 -5.21 4.05
CA ALA A 770 -24.33 -5.98 4.87
C ALA A 770 -24.41 -7.44 4.39
N TYR A 771 -23.28 -8.13 4.51
CA TYR A 771 -23.13 -9.54 4.14
C TYR A 771 -24.03 -10.46 4.97
N LYS A 772 -24.37 -11.64 4.42
CA LYS A 772 -24.92 -12.75 5.20
C LYS A 772 -23.76 -13.65 5.63
N THR A 773 -23.44 -13.69 6.91
CA THR A 773 -22.23 -14.38 7.41
C THR A 773 -22.56 -15.76 7.97
N VAL A 774 -21.78 -16.77 7.59
CA VAL A 774 -21.76 -18.11 8.20
C VAL A 774 -20.41 -18.27 8.88
N LYS A 775 -20.39 -18.41 10.21
CA LYS A 775 -19.16 -18.41 11.01
C LYS A 775 -19.18 -19.49 12.09
N ALA A 776 -18.06 -20.19 12.27
CA ALA A 776 -17.85 -21.05 13.42
C ALA A 776 -17.81 -20.22 14.72
N LEU A 777 -18.73 -20.50 15.65
CA LEU A 777 -18.80 -19.89 16.98
C LEU A 777 -17.49 -20.15 17.74
N GLY A 778 -16.91 -19.12 18.36
CA GLY A 778 -15.67 -19.21 19.14
C GLY A 778 -14.44 -19.72 18.37
N GLY A 779 -14.43 -19.68 17.04
CA GLY A 779 -13.31 -20.21 16.22
C GLY A 779 -13.09 -21.72 16.40
N LYS A 780 -14.17 -22.46 16.65
CA LYS A 780 -14.18 -23.92 16.81
C LYS A 780 -14.17 -24.65 15.47
N LYS A 781 -13.88 -25.95 15.45
CA LYS A 781 -13.99 -26.74 14.21
C LYS A 781 -15.46 -27.01 13.91
N VAL A 782 -15.89 -26.55 12.74
CA VAL A 782 -17.22 -26.81 12.18
C VAL A 782 -17.02 -27.49 10.84
N THR A 783 -17.62 -28.67 10.68
CA THR A 783 -17.55 -29.44 9.44
C THR A 783 -18.95 -29.70 8.91
N ILE A 784 -19.21 -29.28 7.68
CA ILE A 784 -20.39 -29.66 6.90
C ILE A 784 -19.98 -30.89 6.09
N ASP A 785 -20.58 -32.02 6.45
CA ASP A 785 -20.14 -33.36 6.04
C ASP A 785 -21.25 -34.01 5.21
N PHE A 786 -20.96 -34.30 3.95
CA PHE A 786 -21.91 -34.87 3.01
C PHE A 786 -21.83 -36.42 2.91
N ASP A 787 -21.11 -37.07 3.83
CA ASP A 787 -21.01 -38.53 3.97
C ASP A 787 -22.35 -39.26 3.80
N GLY A 788 -22.41 -40.16 2.82
CA GLY A 788 -23.61 -40.87 2.38
C GLY A 788 -24.31 -40.26 1.15
N MET A 789 -23.85 -39.11 0.66
CA MET A 789 -24.20 -38.56 -0.65
C MET A 789 -23.55 -39.39 -1.77
N ALA A 790 -24.34 -39.80 -2.78
CA ALA A 790 -23.83 -40.61 -3.89
C ALA A 790 -23.15 -39.74 -4.97
N GLU A 791 -22.14 -40.28 -5.65
CA GLU A 791 -21.44 -39.60 -6.75
C GLU A 791 -22.37 -39.37 -7.97
N ALA A 792 -22.63 -38.09 -8.29
CA ALA A 792 -23.33 -37.65 -9.49
C ALA A 792 -23.21 -36.12 -9.63
N GLY A 793 -23.03 -35.61 -10.86
CA GLY A 793 -22.85 -34.18 -11.21
C GLY A 793 -24.02 -33.20 -10.94
N ALA A 794 -24.90 -33.52 -9.98
CA ALA A 794 -25.89 -32.65 -9.37
C ALA A 794 -25.80 -32.63 -7.82
N ASN A 795 -25.12 -33.61 -7.22
CA ASN A 795 -25.01 -33.86 -5.78
C ASN A 795 -23.85 -33.05 -5.18
N ARG A 796 -23.92 -31.74 -5.38
CA ARG A 796 -22.97 -30.76 -4.81
C ARG A 796 -23.20 -30.64 -3.31
N GLY A 797 -22.16 -30.32 -2.56
CA GLY A 797 -22.31 -30.05 -1.12
C GLY A 797 -23.14 -28.79 -0.89
N ILE A 798 -22.57 -27.63 -1.23
CA ILE A 798 -23.24 -26.34 -1.19
C ILE A 798 -23.30 -25.72 -2.59
N VAL A 799 -24.46 -25.19 -2.98
CA VAL A 799 -24.60 -24.29 -4.14
C VAL A 799 -24.87 -22.88 -3.61
N LEU A 800 -23.90 -21.99 -3.75
CA LEU A 800 -23.97 -20.59 -3.34
C LEU A 800 -24.26 -19.72 -4.57
N ASP A 801 -25.54 -19.65 -4.92
CA ASP A 801 -26.11 -18.90 -6.05
C ASP A 801 -26.50 -17.47 -5.64
N GLY A 802 -26.72 -17.23 -4.33
CA GLY A 802 -26.83 -15.90 -3.74
C GLY A 802 -25.52 -15.12 -3.69
N SER A 803 -25.63 -13.80 -3.73
CA SER A 803 -24.53 -12.83 -3.68
C SER A 803 -24.33 -12.23 -2.28
N TYR A 804 -23.15 -11.66 -1.99
CA TYR A 804 -22.80 -11.03 -0.70
C TYR A 804 -22.96 -11.94 0.54
N TRP A 805 -22.53 -13.19 0.45
CA TRP A 805 -22.32 -14.09 1.60
C TRP A 805 -20.86 -14.08 2.05
N HIS A 806 -20.63 -14.34 3.34
CA HIS A 806 -19.31 -14.51 3.93
C HIS A 806 -19.24 -15.82 4.70
N PHE A 807 -18.54 -16.83 4.17
CA PHE A 807 -18.25 -18.07 4.90
C PHE A 807 -16.88 -17.94 5.57
N TYR A 808 -16.82 -18.17 6.89
CA TYR A 808 -15.61 -18.01 7.69
C TYR A 808 -15.32 -19.26 8.53
N GLY A 809 -14.20 -19.93 8.24
CA GLY A 809 -13.66 -21.03 9.06
C GLY A 809 -14.52 -22.29 9.05
N ILE A 810 -15.08 -22.65 7.90
CA ILE A 810 -15.95 -23.83 7.72
C ILE A 810 -15.24 -24.90 6.88
N ASP A 811 -15.24 -26.14 7.36
CA ASP A 811 -14.81 -27.30 6.59
C ASP A 811 -16.00 -27.89 5.81
N ILE A 812 -15.78 -28.27 4.55
CA ILE A 812 -16.78 -28.85 3.65
C ILE A 812 -16.18 -30.11 2.99
N CYS A 813 -16.81 -31.26 3.19
CA CYS A 813 -16.26 -32.54 2.76
C CYS A 813 -17.29 -33.59 2.34
N ASN A 814 -16.81 -34.62 1.64
CA ASN A 814 -17.55 -35.83 1.26
C ASN A 814 -18.78 -35.58 0.35
N ALA A 815 -18.82 -34.48 -0.40
CA ALA A 815 -19.89 -34.23 -1.38
C ALA A 815 -19.76 -35.17 -2.59
N GLY A 816 -20.90 -35.56 -3.20
CA GLY A 816 -20.98 -36.43 -4.38
C GLY A 816 -20.69 -35.75 -5.72
N ASP A 817 -20.12 -34.55 -5.68
CA ASP A 817 -19.75 -33.62 -6.75
C ASP A 817 -18.88 -32.55 -6.05
N ASN A 818 -18.83 -31.30 -6.54
CA ASN A 818 -18.10 -30.22 -5.89
C ASN A 818 -18.53 -30.02 -4.42
N GLY A 819 -17.55 -29.81 -3.53
CA GLY A 819 -17.81 -29.45 -2.14
C GLY A 819 -18.62 -28.15 -2.03
N MET A 820 -18.21 -27.13 -2.79
CA MET A 820 -19.05 -25.97 -3.09
C MET A 820 -19.01 -25.61 -4.58
N LEU A 821 -20.18 -25.31 -5.15
CA LEU A 821 -20.32 -24.52 -6.36
C LEU A 821 -20.68 -23.08 -5.99
N LEU A 822 -19.81 -22.14 -6.31
CA LEU A 822 -20.00 -20.71 -6.16
C LEU A 822 -20.53 -20.12 -7.47
N SER A 823 -21.74 -19.58 -7.42
CA SER A 823 -22.52 -19.14 -8.58
C SER A 823 -23.02 -17.69 -8.50
N GLY A 824 -23.11 -17.12 -7.30
CA GLY A 824 -23.38 -15.69 -7.08
C GLY A 824 -22.13 -14.81 -7.07
N ASP A 825 -22.36 -13.51 -6.83
CA ASP A 825 -21.36 -12.45 -6.94
C ASP A 825 -20.94 -11.86 -5.58
N HIS A 826 -19.77 -11.21 -5.56
CA HIS A 826 -19.25 -10.47 -4.39
C HIS A 826 -19.23 -11.28 -3.08
N ASN A 827 -19.14 -12.61 -3.15
CA ASN A 827 -19.06 -13.46 -1.96
C ASN A 827 -17.61 -13.53 -1.44
N ILE A 828 -17.47 -13.75 -0.13
CA ILE A 828 -16.19 -13.96 0.55
C ILE A 828 -16.17 -15.38 1.11
N LEU A 829 -15.20 -16.18 0.70
CA LEU A 829 -14.88 -17.47 1.32
C LEU A 829 -13.54 -17.31 2.03
N GLU A 830 -13.53 -17.45 3.35
CA GLU A 830 -12.37 -17.13 4.18
C GLU A 830 -12.03 -18.28 5.14
N LEU A 831 -10.76 -18.71 5.14
CA LEU A 831 -10.26 -19.80 6.01
C LEU A 831 -11.08 -21.11 5.93
N CYS A 832 -11.79 -21.33 4.81
CA CYS A 832 -12.59 -22.53 4.61
C CYS A 832 -11.71 -23.68 4.05
N GLN A 833 -12.14 -24.92 4.31
CA GLN A 833 -11.49 -26.12 3.78
C GLN A 833 -12.43 -26.93 2.90
N PHE A 834 -11.92 -27.42 1.77
CA PHE A 834 -12.68 -28.24 0.81
C PHE A 834 -11.95 -29.55 0.54
N TYR A 835 -12.38 -30.66 1.14
CA TYR A 835 -11.63 -31.92 1.05
C TYR A 835 -12.46 -33.18 0.90
N ALA A 836 -11.87 -34.21 0.28
CA ALA A 836 -12.50 -35.52 0.06
C ALA A 836 -13.87 -35.44 -0.66
N ASN A 837 -14.07 -34.43 -1.52
CA ASN A 837 -15.26 -34.33 -2.36
C ASN A 837 -15.04 -35.11 -3.68
N HIS A 838 -16.13 -35.58 -4.27
CA HIS A 838 -16.16 -36.44 -5.47
C HIS A 838 -16.13 -35.65 -6.80
N ASP A 839 -15.94 -34.33 -6.74
CA ASP A 839 -15.42 -33.48 -7.81
C ASP A 839 -14.63 -32.34 -7.13
N SER A 840 -14.24 -31.32 -7.88
CA SER A 840 -13.41 -30.20 -7.46
C SER A 840 -13.86 -29.56 -6.15
N GLY A 841 -12.96 -29.35 -5.18
CA GLY A 841 -13.31 -28.94 -3.82
C GLY A 841 -14.16 -27.67 -3.76
N LEU A 842 -13.73 -26.62 -4.47
CA LEU A 842 -14.51 -25.41 -4.74
C LEU A 842 -14.50 -25.12 -6.24
N GLN A 843 -15.68 -25.04 -6.86
CA GLN A 843 -15.85 -24.61 -8.25
C GLN A 843 -16.56 -23.26 -8.33
N ILE A 844 -16.02 -22.30 -9.08
CA ILE A 844 -16.68 -21.04 -9.43
C ILE A 844 -17.26 -21.19 -10.84
N SER A 845 -18.59 -21.20 -10.93
CA SER A 845 -19.34 -21.28 -12.20
C SER A 845 -20.83 -20.97 -11.96
N ARG A 846 -21.53 -20.42 -12.96
CA ARG A 846 -22.99 -20.21 -12.89
C ARG A 846 -23.73 -21.53 -12.56
N TYR A 847 -24.76 -21.46 -11.72
CA TYR A 847 -25.72 -22.55 -11.51
C TYR A 847 -26.92 -22.39 -12.46
N ASN A 848 -27.45 -21.17 -12.58
CA ASN A 848 -28.50 -20.85 -13.54
C ASN A 848 -28.01 -21.00 -15.00
N THR A 849 -28.40 -22.09 -15.65
CA THR A 849 -27.99 -22.43 -17.02
C THR A 849 -28.52 -21.48 -18.09
N SER A 850 -29.47 -20.60 -17.75
CA SER A 850 -30.02 -19.55 -18.61
C SER A 850 -29.08 -18.35 -18.76
N TYR A 851 -28.12 -18.17 -17.84
CA TYR A 851 -27.14 -17.08 -17.86
C TYR A 851 -26.05 -17.35 -18.90
N ASN A 852 -26.39 -17.15 -20.17
CA ASN A 852 -25.59 -17.49 -21.35
C ASN A 852 -24.54 -16.43 -21.72
N THR A 853 -24.39 -15.37 -20.92
CA THR A 853 -23.45 -14.26 -21.16
C THR A 853 -22.63 -13.96 -19.90
N ILE A 854 -21.38 -13.52 -20.09
CA ILE A 854 -20.35 -13.37 -19.04
C ILE A 854 -20.71 -12.34 -17.94
N ASP A 855 -21.55 -11.35 -18.26
CA ASP A 855 -22.13 -10.37 -17.33
C ASP A 855 -23.04 -10.98 -16.26
N LYS A 856 -23.37 -12.28 -16.36
CA LYS A 856 -24.24 -13.04 -15.45
C LYS A 856 -23.55 -14.30 -14.92
N TRP A 857 -22.22 -14.33 -14.96
CA TRP A 857 -21.42 -15.40 -14.38
C TRP A 857 -20.79 -14.89 -13.07
N PRO A 858 -20.64 -15.75 -12.04
CA PRO A 858 -20.14 -15.36 -10.71
C PRO A 858 -18.90 -14.49 -10.81
N SER A 859 -19.01 -13.25 -10.32
CA SER A 859 -18.02 -12.18 -10.46
C SER A 859 -17.62 -11.59 -9.11
N TYR A 860 -16.43 -11.00 -9.06
CA TYR A 860 -15.89 -10.25 -7.91
C TYR A 860 -15.81 -11.02 -6.58
N ASN A 861 -15.84 -12.36 -6.61
CA ASN A 861 -15.73 -13.17 -5.40
C ASN A 861 -14.28 -13.19 -4.87
N ARG A 862 -14.13 -13.20 -3.53
CA ARG A 862 -12.85 -13.25 -2.83
C ARG A 862 -12.69 -14.59 -2.10
N ILE A 863 -11.76 -15.41 -2.57
CA ILE A 863 -11.40 -16.67 -1.93
C ILE A 863 -10.07 -16.41 -1.21
N LEU A 864 -10.11 -16.30 0.12
CA LEU A 864 -9.03 -15.83 0.99
C LEU A 864 -8.61 -16.92 1.98
N ASN A 865 -7.33 -17.23 2.04
CA ASN A 865 -6.75 -18.16 3.03
C ASN A 865 -7.43 -19.54 3.08
N CYS A 866 -8.09 -19.97 2.00
CA CYS A 866 -8.77 -21.26 1.91
C CYS A 866 -7.79 -22.39 1.56
N THR A 867 -8.18 -23.63 1.84
CA THR A 867 -7.37 -24.82 1.52
C THR A 867 -8.21 -25.90 0.87
N ALA A 868 -7.71 -26.57 -0.17
CA ALA A 868 -8.39 -27.68 -0.84
C ALA A 868 -7.48 -28.89 -1.08
N PHE A 869 -7.94 -30.09 -0.71
CA PHE A 869 -7.11 -31.29 -0.77
C PHE A 869 -7.87 -32.61 -0.79
N ASN A 870 -7.25 -33.69 -1.29
CA ASN A 870 -7.86 -35.03 -1.39
C ASN A 870 -9.19 -35.10 -2.15
N ASN A 871 -9.55 -34.07 -2.93
CA ASN A 871 -10.74 -34.15 -3.78
C ASN A 871 -10.43 -35.12 -4.94
N LYS A 872 -11.34 -36.05 -5.20
CA LYS A 872 -11.20 -37.13 -6.18
C LYS A 872 -12.56 -37.67 -6.59
N ASP A 873 -12.87 -37.60 -7.88
CA ASP A 873 -13.93 -38.39 -8.51
C ASP A 873 -13.56 -39.87 -8.57
N GLU A 874 -14.48 -40.77 -8.19
CA GLU A 874 -14.26 -42.23 -8.30
C GLU A 874 -14.38 -42.73 -9.74
N ALA A 875 -15.15 -42.02 -10.59
CA ALA A 875 -15.41 -42.40 -11.97
C ALA A 875 -14.14 -42.46 -12.87
N THR A 876 -13.25 -41.46 -12.84
CA THR A 876 -11.99 -41.50 -13.61
C THR A 876 -10.76 -41.06 -12.82
N ALA A 877 -10.93 -40.26 -11.76
CA ALA A 877 -9.87 -39.52 -11.06
C ALA A 877 -9.15 -38.52 -11.98
N GLU A 878 -9.91 -37.86 -12.87
CA GLU A 878 -9.43 -36.89 -13.87
C GLU A 878 -10.19 -35.55 -13.83
N ASN A 879 -11.13 -35.35 -12.89
CA ASN A 879 -12.02 -34.17 -12.87
C ASN A 879 -11.86 -33.30 -11.62
N ALA A 880 -11.51 -33.91 -10.48
CA ALA A 880 -11.50 -33.22 -9.19
C ALA A 880 -10.22 -32.40 -8.92
N ASP A 881 -10.34 -31.08 -9.00
CA ASP A 881 -9.32 -30.13 -8.58
C ASP A 881 -9.40 -29.79 -7.08
N GLY A 882 -8.42 -29.04 -6.58
CA GLY A 882 -8.65 -28.26 -5.36
C GLY A 882 -9.55 -27.04 -5.60
N PHE A 883 -9.17 -26.20 -6.57
CA PHE A 883 -9.88 -24.96 -6.91
C PHE A 883 -10.15 -24.85 -8.41
N ALA A 884 -11.42 -24.90 -8.79
CA ALA A 884 -11.87 -24.72 -10.16
C ALA A 884 -12.48 -23.31 -10.32
N ALA A 885 -12.02 -22.52 -11.29
CA ALA A 885 -12.67 -21.26 -11.68
C ALA A 885 -12.81 -21.24 -13.20
N LYS A 886 -13.67 -22.15 -13.68
CA LYS A 886 -13.70 -22.68 -15.04
C LYS A 886 -15.09 -22.55 -15.69
N LEU A 887 -15.18 -22.93 -16.95
CA LEU A 887 -16.37 -23.03 -17.82
C LEU A 887 -17.18 -21.74 -18.07
N THR A 888 -17.76 -21.18 -17.01
CA THR A 888 -18.68 -20.04 -17.01
C THR A 888 -18.52 -19.26 -15.71
N CYS A 889 -17.33 -18.69 -15.55
CA CYS A 889 -16.87 -17.89 -14.41
C CYS A 889 -16.67 -16.43 -14.87
N GLY A 890 -17.15 -15.47 -14.07
CA GLY A 890 -17.17 -14.05 -14.41
C GLY A 890 -15.88 -13.30 -14.10
N GLU A 891 -15.96 -11.98 -14.11
CA GLU A 891 -14.81 -11.09 -14.00
C GLU A 891 -14.37 -10.83 -12.55
N GLY A 892 -13.09 -10.51 -12.36
CA GLY A 892 -12.57 -9.97 -11.09
C GLY A 892 -12.56 -10.92 -9.89
N ASN A 893 -12.74 -12.23 -10.10
CA ASN A 893 -12.61 -13.23 -9.04
C ASN A 893 -11.14 -13.38 -8.62
N VAL A 894 -10.88 -13.44 -7.30
CA VAL A 894 -9.51 -13.44 -6.74
C VAL A 894 -9.30 -14.58 -5.74
N PHE A 895 -8.26 -15.39 -5.97
CA PHE A 895 -7.67 -16.31 -5.00
C PHE A 895 -6.46 -15.65 -4.33
N ASP A 896 -6.45 -15.61 -3.00
CA ASP A 896 -5.43 -14.94 -2.19
C ASP A 896 -5.05 -15.81 -0.99
N GLY A 897 -3.76 -16.10 -0.79
CA GLY A 897 -3.31 -16.88 0.37
C GLY A 897 -3.77 -18.35 0.39
N CYS A 898 -4.18 -18.91 -0.76
CA CYS A 898 -4.82 -20.22 -0.82
C CYS A 898 -3.84 -21.38 -1.06
N ILE A 899 -4.14 -22.56 -0.51
CA ILE A 899 -3.29 -23.76 -0.58
C ILE A 899 -4.07 -24.89 -1.24
N SER A 900 -3.53 -25.50 -2.30
CA SER A 900 -4.15 -26.62 -2.98
C SER A 900 -3.18 -27.80 -3.08
N TYR A 901 -3.55 -28.97 -2.55
CA TYR A 901 -2.62 -30.10 -2.52
C TYR A 901 -3.29 -31.46 -2.59
N CYS A 902 -2.62 -32.40 -3.26
CA CYS A 902 -3.02 -33.81 -3.29
C CYS A 902 -4.47 -34.06 -3.73
N ASN A 903 -4.97 -33.30 -4.71
CA ASN A 903 -6.22 -33.60 -5.43
C ASN A 903 -5.91 -34.54 -6.61
N SER A 904 -6.91 -35.20 -7.21
CA SER A 904 -6.66 -36.17 -8.30
C SER A 904 -6.34 -35.54 -9.66
N ASP A 905 -6.95 -34.39 -10.00
CA ASP A 905 -6.52 -33.59 -11.15
C ASP A 905 -5.57 -32.45 -10.72
N ASP A 906 -5.98 -31.18 -10.78
CA ASP A 906 -5.08 -30.04 -10.53
C ASP A 906 -5.14 -29.46 -9.12
N GLY A 907 -4.12 -28.64 -8.81
CA GLY A 907 -4.24 -27.64 -7.76
C GLY A 907 -5.27 -26.55 -8.11
N TRP A 908 -5.19 -26.00 -9.33
CA TRP A 908 -6.11 -25.02 -9.91
C TRP A 908 -6.43 -25.32 -11.38
N ASP A 909 -7.71 -25.27 -11.76
CA ASP A 909 -8.18 -25.34 -13.15
C ASP A 909 -9.01 -24.10 -13.53
N LEU A 910 -8.59 -23.42 -14.61
CA LEU A 910 -9.28 -22.26 -15.21
C LEU A 910 -9.92 -22.58 -16.58
N TYR A 911 -10.14 -23.85 -16.91
CA TYR A 911 -10.56 -24.33 -18.23
C TYR A 911 -11.80 -23.63 -18.81
N ALA A 912 -11.62 -22.91 -19.92
CA ALA A 912 -12.70 -22.32 -20.71
C ALA A 912 -12.97 -23.16 -21.97
N LYS A 913 -14.24 -23.31 -22.38
CA LYS A 913 -14.66 -24.14 -23.52
C LYS A 913 -15.29 -23.32 -24.67
N PRO A 914 -15.07 -23.66 -25.96
CA PRO A 914 -15.52 -22.82 -27.07
C PRO A 914 -17.04 -22.67 -27.17
N ALA A 915 -17.79 -23.61 -26.60
CA ALA A 915 -19.25 -23.58 -26.54
C ALA A 915 -19.83 -22.54 -25.56
N THR A 916 -19.01 -21.99 -24.66
CA THR A 916 -19.39 -20.86 -23.78
C THR A 916 -18.49 -19.63 -23.99
N GLY A 917 -17.28 -19.81 -24.50
CA GLY A 917 -16.34 -18.72 -24.82
C GLY A 917 -15.23 -18.58 -23.78
N SER A 918 -14.57 -17.42 -23.75
CA SER A 918 -13.63 -17.05 -22.68
C SER A 918 -14.36 -16.83 -21.36
N ILE A 919 -13.73 -17.20 -20.25
CA ILE A 919 -14.12 -16.78 -18.90
C ILE A 919 -13.47 -15.44 -18.54
N GLY A 920 -13.90 -14.82 -17.44
CA GLY A 920 -13.34 -13.56 -16.95
C GLY A 920 -11.91 -13.69 -16.40
N VAL A 921 -11.25 -12.55 -16.19
CA VAL A 921 -9.88 -12.50 -15.69
C VAL A 921 -9.84 -12.89 -14.22
N ILE A 922 -9.29 -14.07 -13.97
CA ILE A 922 -8.95 -14.58 -12.64
C ILE A 922 -7.57 -14.06 -12.21
N THR A 923 -7.49 -13.58 -10.96
CA THR A 923 -6.22 -13.28 -10.29
C THR A 923 -5.92 -14.34 -9.24
N ILE A 924 -4.78 -14.99 -9.34
CA ILE A 924 -4.26 -15.93 -8.34
C ILE A 924 -3.01 -15.30 -7.73
N ARG A 925 -3.00 -15.06 -6.42
CA ARG A 925 -1.82 -14.48 -5.76
C ARG A 925 -1.55 -15.06 -4.38
N ASN A 926 -0.29 -15.06 -3.96
CA ASN A 926 0.12 -15.61 -2.66
C ASN A 926 -0.34 -17.08 -2.46
N CYS A 927 -0.38 -17.90 -3.53
CA CYS A 927 -0.98 -19.24 -3.52
C CYS A 927 0.06 -20.36 -3.72
N VAL A 928 -0.25 -21.55 -3.20
CA VAL A 928 0.65 -22.72 -3.22
C VAL A 928 -0.07 -23.95 -3.78
N ALA A 929 0.53 -24.62 -4.77
CA ALA A 929 0.00 -25.84 -5.38
C ALA A 929 1.00 -27.01 -5.31
N PHE A 930 0.67 -28.13 -4.65
CA PHE A 930 1.62 -29.25 -4.55
C PHE A 930 1.05 -30.68 -4.49
N GLY A 931 1.81 -31.63 -5.03
CA GLY A 931 1.51 -33.06 -4.92
C GLY A 931 0.24 -33.53 -5.65
N ASN A 932 -0.41 -32.67 -6.44
CA ASN A 932 -1.63 -33.02 -7.17
C ASN A 932 -1.37 -34.12 -8.23
N GLY A 933 -2.37 -34.96 -8.46
CA GLY A 933 -2.28 -36.25 -9.15
C GLY A 933 -2.25 -37.48 -8.25
N LYS A 934 -2.29 -37.30 -6.91
CA LYS A 934 -2.39 -38.35 -5.88
C LYS A 934 -2.98 -37.81 -4.59
N LEU A 935 -3.54 -38.69 -3.76
CA LEU A 935 -4.04 -38.37 -2.42
C LEU A 935 -2.89 -38.29 -1.39
N THR A 936 -3.15 -37.64 -0.24
CA THR A 936 -2.16 -37.41 0.83
C THR A 936 -1.56 -38.69 1.40
N ASP A 937 -2.23 -39.83 1.34
CA ASP A 937 -1.69 -41.12 1.81
C ASP A 937 -0.77 -41.81 0.78
N GLY A 938 -0.64 -41.24 -0.43
CA GLY A 938 0.10 -41.78 -1.56
C GLY A 938 -0.74 -42.70 -2.47
N THR A 939 -2.04 -42.84 -2.23
CA THR A 939 -2.99 -43.56 -3.10
C THR A 939 -3.58 -42.63 -4.16
N GLY A 940 -4.65 -43.08 -4.84
CA GLY A 940 -5.13 -42.48 -6.07
C GLY A 940 -4.32 -42.89 -7.31
N SER A 941 -4.92 -42.69 -8.48
CA SER A 941 -4.34 -42.97 -9.79
C SER A 941 -3.91 -41.67 -10.47
N ALA A 942 -2.70 -41.67 -11.02
CA ALA A 942 -2.11 -40.55 -11.75
C ALA A 942 -2.70 -40.44 -13.19
N ASN A 943 -4.03 -40.36 -13.29
CA ASN A 943 -4.78 -40.35 -14.54
C ASN A 943 -4.98 -38.93 -15.08
N GLY A 944 -5.25 -37.97 -14.19
CA GLY A 944 -5.56 -36.58 -14.54
C GLY A 944 -4.42 -35.84 -15.27
N ASP A 945 -4.65 -34.55 -15.50
CA ASP A 945 -3.69 -33.64 -16.12
C ASP A 945 -2.60 -33.16 -15.12
N MET A 946 -2.88 -33.24 -13.80
CA MET A 946 -1.95 -33.23 -12.65
C MET A 946 -1.04 -32.00 -12.49
N ASN A 947 -1.56 -30.80 -12.74
CA ASN A 947 -0.81 -29.55 -12.69
C ASN A 947 -0.97 -28.86 -11.32
N GLY A 948 -0.01 -27.99 -10.98
CA GLY A 948 -0.19 -27.04 -9.88
C GLY A 948 -1.21 -25.97 -10.25
N PHE A 949 -1.00 -25.32 -11.40
CA PHE A 949 -1.88 -24.28 -11.95
C PHE A 949 -2.10 -24.48 -13.47
N LYS A 950 -3.30 -24.92 -13.87
CA LYS A 950 -3.79 -25.06 -15.26
C LYS A 950 -4.54 -23.79 -15.66
N LEU A 951 -3.82 -22.83 -16.24
CA LEU A 951 -4.27 -21.45 -16.46
C LEU A 951 -5.14 -21.25 -17.73
N GLY A 952 -6.06 -22.18 -17.98
CA GLY A 952 -7.10 -22.04 -19.01
C GLY A 952 -7.30 -23.29 -19.85
N GLY A 953 -7.56 -23.12 -21.16
CA GLY A 953 -7.89 -24.25 -22.02
C GLY A 953 -8.10 -23.92 -23.50
N SER A 954 -8.49 -24.96 -24.24
CA SER A 954 -9.10 -24.88 -25.58
C SER A 954 -8.26 -24.27 -26.71
N ASN A 955 -6.94 -24.43 -26.66
CA ASN A 955 -6.01 -24.26 -27.80
C ASN A 955 -6.21 -22.97 -28.61
N GLY A 956 -6.33 -21.83 -27.92
CA GLY A 956 -6.48 -20.50 -28.50
C GLY A 956 -7.91 -20.04 -28.75
N ALA A 957 -8.91 -20.93 -28.69
CA ALA A 957 -10.32 -20.58 -28.94
C ALA A 957 -10.99 -19.80 -27.78
N CYS A 958 -10.44 -19.90 -26.57
CA CYS A 958 -10.91 -19.20 -25.37
C CYS A 958 -9.74 -18.40 -24.74
N PRO A 959 -9.32 -17.27 -25.34
CA PRO A 959 -8.23 -16.46 -24.81
C PRO A 959 -8.70 -15.62 -23.60
N THR A 960 -8.07 -15.83 -22.43
CA THR A 960 -8.29 -15.02 -21.21
C THR A 960 -6.94 -14.64 -20.58
N PRO A 961 -6.62 -13.36 -20.38
CA PRO A 961 -5.32 -12.92 -19.85
C PRO A 961 -5.24 -13.00 -18.31
N HIS A 962 -5.20 -14.22 -17.75
CA HIS A 962 -5.10 -14.43 -16.29
C HIS A 962 -3.82 -13.85 -15.68
N ILE A 963 -3.91 -13.53 -14.39
CA ILE A 963 -2.83 -12.92 -13.61
C ILE A 963 -2.41 -13.88 -12.49
N VAL A 964 -1.10 -14.15 -12.39
CA VAL A 964 -0.50 -15.00 -11.35
C VAL A 964 0.68 -14.29 -10.70
N GLU A 965 0.60 -14.01 -9.39
CA GLU A 965 1.64 -13.25 -8.67
C GLU A 965 2.05 -13.93 -7.36
N ASN A 966 3.35 -13.98 -7.06
CA ASN A 966 3.85 -14.49 -5.78
C ASN A 966 3.32 -15.90 -5.44
N CYS A 967 3.48 -16.86 -6.36
CA CYS A 967 2.93 -18.22 -6.24
C CYS A 967 4.01 -19.30 -6.31
N LEU A 968 3.74 -20.45 -5.68
CA LEU A 968 4.69 -21.55 -5.52
C LEU A 968 4.05 -22.89 -5.97
N ALA A 969 4.70 -23.60 -6.89
CA ALA A 969 4.23 -24.92 -7.36
C ALA A 969 5.30 -26.01 -7.18
N PHE A 970 5.04 -27.10 -6.45
CA PHE A 970 6.04 -28.16 -6.27
C PHE A 970 5.51 -29.60 -6.24
N ASN A 971 6.33 -30.54 -6.70
CA ASN A 971 6.04 -31.98 -6.72
C ASN A 971 4.69 -32.38 -7.38
N ASN A 972 4.07 -31.53 -8.21
CA ASN A 972 2.85 -31.90 -8.92
C ASN A 972 3.15 -32.96 -9.99
N GLY A 973 2.22 -33.88 -10.25
CA GLY A 973 2.43 -35.04 -11.12
C GLY A 973 2.88 -34.69 -12.54
N ALA A 974 2.44 -33.55 -13.06
CA ALA A 974 2.74 -33.06 -14.41
C ALA A 974 3.41 -31.68 -14.44
N THR A 975 2.68 -30.56 -14.37
CA THR A 975 3.28 -29.22 -14.53
C THR A 975 3.22 -28.41 -13.25
N GLY A 976 4.20 -27.53 -13.01
CA GLY A 976 4.06 -26.47 -11.99
C GLY A 976 2.99 -25.46 -12.41
N PHE A 977 3.25 -24.73 -13.50
CA PHE A 977 2.32 -23.79 -14.12
C PHE A 977 2.20 -24.10 -15.63
N THR A 978 0.99 -24.14 -16.16
CA THR A 978 0.75 -24.26 -17.62
C THR A 978 -0.31 -23.30 -18.13
N ASP A 979 -0.17 -22.85 -19.37
CA ASP A 979 -1.22 -22.13 -20.10
C ASP A 979 -2.44 -23.01 -20.46
N ASN A 980 -2.30 -24.32 -20.43
CA ASN A 980 -3.20 -25.31 -21.04
C ASN A 980 -3.77 -24.97 -22.43
N GLY A 981 -3.04 -24.22 -23.25
CA GLY A 981 -3.53 -23.75 -24.56
C GLY A 981 -4.40 -22.50 -24.53
N ASN A 982 -4.44 -21.75 -23.41
CA ASN A 982 -5.09 -20.45 -23.34
C ASN A 982 -4.35 -19.40 -24.18
N GLY A 983 -4.99 -18.94 -25.28
CA GLY A 983 -4.45 -17.95 -26.20
C GLY A 983 -4.41 -16.51 -25.69
N GLY A 984 -4.83 -16.24 -24.45
CA GLY A 984 -4.77 -14.92 -23.82
C GLY A 984 -3.34 -14.48 -23.49
N ALA A 985 -3.15 -13.22 -23.11
CA ALA A 985 -1.85 -12.71 -22.68
C ALA A 985 -1.67 -12.89 -21.17
N ILE A 986 -1.33 -14.12 -20.75
CA ILE A 986 -1.08 -14.46 -19.34
C ILE A 986 0.05 -13.58 -18.77
N SER A 987 -0.13 -13.10 -17.54
CA SER A 987 0.89 -12.36 -16.78
C SER A 987 1.30 -13.16 -15.54
N MET A 988 2.59 -13.44 -15.40
CA MET A 988 3.15 -14.20 -14.28
C MET A 988 4.35 -13.46 -13.66
N LYS A 989 4.35 -13.28 -12.34
CA LYS A 989 5.36 -12.50 -11.61
C LYS A 989 5.76 -13.14 -10.28
N ASN A 990 7.06 -13.15 -9.96
CA ASN A 990 7.59 -13.69 -8.70
C ASN A 990 7.07 -15.12 -8.43
N CYS A 991 7.21 -16.05 -9.37
CA CYS A 991 6.66 -17.41 -9.22
C CYS A 991 7.76 -18.48 -9.20
N THR A 992 7.71 -19.34 -8.18
CA THR A 992 8.68 -20.42 -7.96
C THR A 992 8.05 -21.76 -8.36
N ALA A 993 8.79 -22.58 -9.09
CA ALA A 993 8.37 -23.93 -9.45
C ALA A 993 9.50 -24.95 -9.16
N VAL A 994 9.18 -26.04 -8.45
CA VAL A 994 10.17 -27.01 -7.98
C VAL A 994 9.76 -28.46 -8.22
N ASN A 995 10.58 -29.23 -8.92
CA ASN A 995 10.45 -30.69 -9.07
C ASN A 995 9.06 -31.16 -9.55
N ASN A 996 8.37 -30.38 -10.39
CA ASN A 996 7.11 -30.81 -11.01
C ASN A 996 7.40 -31.79 -12.16
N GLY A 997 6.42 -32.64 -12.49
CA GLY A 997 6.57 -33.71 -13.49
C GLY A 997 6.90 -35.07 -12.85
N VAL A 998 6.51 -35.26 -11.58
CA VAL A 998 6.85 -36.43 -10.75
C VAL A 998 6.34 -37.74 -11.36
N PHE A 999 5.20 -37.71 -12.05
CA PHE A 999 4.60 -38.87 -12.72
C PHE A 999 4.71 -38.78 -14.26
N ASN A 1000 4.92 -37.58 -14.82
CA ASN A 1000 5.08 -37.35 -16.25
C ASN A 1000 6.36 -36.54 -16.58
N SER A 1001 7.45 -37.25 -16.86
CA SER A 1001 8.77 -36.68 -17.16
C SER A 1001 8.91 -35.95 -18.51
N ALA A 1002 7.80 -35.80 -19.25
CA ALA A 1002 7.70 -34.91 -20.43
C ALA A 1002 7.10 -33.53 -20.09
N LYS A 1003 6.52 -33.37 -18.90
CA LYS A 1003 6.00 -32.09 -18.37
C LYS A 1003 7.08 -31.42 -17.50
N ALA A 1004 6.98 -30.10 -17.31
CA ALA A 1004 8.05 -29.25 -16.78
C ALA A 1004 7.58 -28.37 -15.59
N ASN A 1005 8.43 -27.46 -15.12
CA ASN A 1005 8.02 -26.48 -14.12
C ASN A 1005 7.10 -25.41 -14.73
N PHE A 1006 7.40 -24.96 -15.96
CA PHE A 1006 6.61 -23.97 -16.71
C PHE A 1006 6.33 -24.48 -18.14
N MET A 1007 5.05 -24.60 -18.51
CA MET A 1007 4.59 -25.02 -19.84
C MET A 1007 3.62 -23.96 -20.41
N CYS A 1008 4.18 -22.83 -20.82
CA CYS A 1008 3.51 -21.58 -21.15
C CYS A 1008 3.83 -21.11 -22.60
N TYR A 1009 3.71 -22.03 -23.57
CA TYR A 1009 4.18 -21.88 -24.95
C TYR A 1009 3.08 -21.90 -26.04
N ARG A 1010 1.81 -22.07 -25.65
CA ARG A 1010 0.60 -22.12 -26.50
C ARG A 1010 -0.27 -20.87 -26.30
N THR A 1011 0.30 -19.82 -25.72
CA THR A 1011 -0.37 -18.61 -25.26
C THR A 1011 -0.17 -17.42 -26.20
N SER A 1012 -0.56 -16.21 -25.82
CA SER A 1012 -0.29 -15.01 -26.64
C SER A 1012 1.19 -14.63 -26.63
N SER A 1013 1.71 -14.17 -27.78
CA SER A 1013 3.02 -13.50 -27.84
C SER A 1013 3.09 -12.20 -27.02
N GLY A 1014 1.94 -11.69 -26.54
CA GLY A 1014 1.85 -10.59 -25.58
C GLY A 1014 2.03 -10.99 -24.10
N ALA A 1015 2.10 -12.27 -23.77
CA ALA A 1015 2.27 -12.77 -22.41
C ALA A 1015 3.60 -12.33 -21.77
N LYS A 1016 3.61 -12.24 -20.43
CA LYS A 1016 4.71 -11.67 -19.63
C LYS A 1016 5.09 -12.59 -18.47
N TYR A 1017 6.39 -12.83 -18.32
CA TYR A 1017 6.97 -13.70 -17.30
C TYR A 1017 8.13 -12.95 -16.63
N THR A 1018 7.95 -12.52 -15.39
CA THR A 1018 8.93 -11.67 -14.69
C THR A 1018 9.34 -12.33 -13.38
N ASN A 1019 10.63 -12.38 -13.08
CA ASN A 1019 11.14 -12.92 -11.81
C ASN A 1019 10.64 -14.37 -11.55
N LEU A 1020 10.83 -15.28 -12.50
CA LEU A 1020 10.49 -16.70 -12.31
C LEU A 1020 11.68 -17.50 -11.80
N VAL A 1021 11.43 -18.51 -10.96
CA VAL A 1021 12.46 -19.41 -10.43
C VAL A 1021 12.06 -20.87 -10.70
N SER A 1022 12.66 -21.48 -11.71
CA SER A 1022 12.57 -22.92 -11.97
C SER A 1022 13.72 -23.66 -11.29
N TYR A 1023 13.40 -24.64 -10.45
CA TYR A 1023 14.37 -25.58 -9.89
C TYR A 1023 13.98 -27.04 -10.14
N MET A 1024 14.95 -27.84 -10.55
CA MET A 1024 14.85 -29.29 -10.74
C MET A 1024 16.07 -29.94 -10.09
N ALA A 1025 15.85 -30.93 -9.23
CA ALA A 1025 16.90 -31.64 -8.51
C ALA A 1025 17.90 -32.33 -9.47
N ASP A 1026 17.40 -32.89 -10.57
CA ASP A 1026 18.20 -33.18 -11.78
C ASP A 1026 17.70 -32.33 -12.94
N SER A 1027 18.23 -31.12 -13.02
CA SER A 1027 17.97 -30.15 -14.10
C SER A 1027 18.43 -30.62 -15.49
N ARG A 1028 19.29 -31.65 -15.59
CA ARG A 1028 19.75 -32.17 -16.89
C ARG A 1028 18.82 -33.22 -17.47
N THR A 1029 18.15 -34.03 -16.65
CA THR A 1029 17.14 -34.99 -17.14
C THR A 1029 15.72 -34.47 -17.08
N GLY A 1030 15.41 -33.50 -16.21
CA GLY A 1030 14.12 -32.80 -16.17
C GLY A 1030 13.73 -32.16 -17.50
N ALA A 1031 12.43 -31.97 -17.73
CA ALA A 1031 11.92 -31.39 -18.97
C ALA A 1031 12.36 -29.93 -19.17
N THR A 1032 12.39 -29.49 -20.44
CA THR A 1032 12.61 -28.09 -20.80
C THR A 1032 11.36 -27.28 -20.48
N ASP A 1033 11.50 -26.21 -19.70
CA ASP A 1033 10.46 -25.19 -19.52
C ASP A 1033 10.25 -24.42 -20.83
N GLN A 1034 9.01 -24.04 -21.13
CA GLN A 1034 8.63 -23.53 -22.43
C GLN A 1034 7.80 -22.26 -22.31
N PHE A 1035 8.15 -21.24 -23.09
CA PHE A 1035 7.51 -19.91 -23.04
C PHE A 1035 7.20 -19.38 -24.46
N LEU A 1036 6.10 -18.64 -24.57
CA LEU A 1036 5.77 -17.78 -25.69
C LEU A 1036 5.38 -16.42 -25.13
N GLY A 1037 6.13 -15.36 -25.43
CA GLY A 1037 5.93 -14.05 -24.81
C GLY A 1037 7.25 -13.33 -24.52
N THR A 1038 7.26 -12.51 -23.47
CA THR A 1038 8.49 -11.88 -22.94
C THR A 1038 8.80 -12.47 -21.56
N VAL A 1039 10.02 -13.01 -21.41
CA VAL A 1039 10.57 -13.52 -20.14
C VAL A 1039 11.69 -12.58 -19.66
N THR A 1040 11.64 -12.12 -18.42
CA THR A 1040 12.65 -11.22 -17.81
C THR A 1040 13.07 -11.67 -16.41
N ASN A 1041 14.31 -11.37 -16.04
CA ASN A 1041 14.92 -11.64 -14.73
C ASN A 1041 14.61 -13.06 -14.19
N SER A 1042 14.67 -14.09 -15.03
CA SER A 1042 14.10 -15.41 -14.69
C SER A 1042 15.10 -16.55 -14.85
N ILE A 1043 14.93 -17.62 -14.07
CA ILE A 1043 15.59 -18.90 -14.28
C ILE A 1043 14.60 -19.94 -14.80
N TYR A 1044 14.95 -20.58 -15.90
CA TYR A 1044 14.19 -21.68 -16.50
C TYR A 1044 15.07 -22.91 -16.73
N ASN A 1045 14.47 -24.10 -16.79
CA ASN A 1045 15.17 -25.36 -17.02
C ASN A 1045 15.25 -25.71 -18.51
N TYR A 1046 16.40 -26.21 -18.98
CA TYR A 1046 16.56 -26.73 -20.34
C TYR A 1046 17.22 -28.12 -20.33
N LYS A 1047 16.47 -29.13 -20.79
CA LYS A 1047 16.87 -30.55 -20.80
C LYS A 1047 18.20 -30.77 -21.54
N GLY A 1048 19.05 -31.60 -20.96
CA GLY A 1048 20.39 -31.90 -21.46
C GLY A 1048 21.48 -30.88 -21.07
N VAL A 1049 21.12 -29.69 -20.56
CA VAL A 1049 22.10 -28.68 -20.10
C VAL A 1049 21.98 -28.40 -18.61
N GLY A 1050 20.76 -28.13 -18.13
CA GLY A 1050 20.48 -27.64 -16.78
C GLY A 1050 19.70 -26.33 -16.81
N THR A 1051 19.83 -25.52 -15.77
CA THR A 1051 19.13 -24.24 -15.63
C THR A 1051 19.84 -23.10 -16.36
N TYR A 1052 19.05 -22.19 -16.90
CA TYR A 1052 19.44 -21.00 -17.65
C TYR A 1052 18.84 -19.74 -17.01
N TRP A 1053 19.65 -18.70 -16.79
CA TRP A 1053 19.12 -17.37 -16.46
C TRP A 1053 18.88 -16.53 -17.73
N VAL A 1054 17.87 -15.66 -17.68
CA VAL A 1054 17.57 -14.67 -18.73
C VAL A 1054 17.30 -13.31 -18.11
N ASN A 1055 18.05 -12.30 -18.56
CA ASN A 1055 17.77 -10.89 -18.25
C ASN A 1055 16.51 -10.43 -18.99
N SER A 1056 16.50 -10.60 -20.31
CA SER A 1056 15.36 -10.35 -21.19
C SER A 1056 15.39 -11.27 -22.40
N TRP A 1057 14.29 -11.97 -22.65
CA TRP A 1057 14.13 -12.94 -23.74
C TRP A 1057 12.74 -12.83 -24.34
N LYS A 1058 12.66 -12.55 -25.64
CA LYS A 1058 11.43 -12.75 -26.41
C LYS A 1058 11.32 -14.23 -26.81
N ALA A 1059 10.62 -15.01 -26.00
CA ALA A 1059 10.45 -16.44 -26.22
C ALA A 1059 9.44 -16.70 -27.35
N THR A 1060 9.83 -17.52 -28.32
CA THR A 1060 9.09 -17.77 -29.57
C THR A 1060 8.23 -19.03 -29.56
N GLY A 1061 8.10 -19.72 -28.42
CA GLY A 1061 7.31 -20.94 -28.28
C GLY A 1061 8.12 -22.18 -27.92
N GLY A 1062 7.54 -23.35 -28.21
CA GLY A 1062 7.93 -24.64 -27.65
C GLY A 1062 9.41 -25.01 -27.78
N LYS A 1063 10.01 -25.45 -26.67
CA LYS A 1063 11.41 -25.91 -26.50
C LYS A 1063 12.50 -24.97 -27.06
N THR A 1064 12.21 -23.69 -27.28
CA THR A 1064 13.21 -22.71 -27.72
C THR A 1064 14.31 -22.56 -26.67
N LYS A 1065 15.58 -22.67 -27.08
CA LYS A 1065 16.74 -22.42 -26.21
C LYS A 1065 17.10 -20.93 -26.22
N TYR A 1066 17.39 -20.36 -25.06
CA TYR A 1066 18.01 -19.04 -24.97
C TYR A 1066 19.48 -19.06 -25.47
N THR A 1067 19.90 -17.99 -26.14
CA THR A 1067 21.22 -17.86 -26.78
C THR A 1067 21.97 -16.58 -26.41
N GLY A 1068 21.56 -15.88 -25.34
CA GLY A 1068 22.33 -14.77 -24.79
C GLY A 1068 23.68 -15.22 -24.20
N SER A 1069 24.58 -14.27 -23.95
CA SER A 1069 25.89 -14.52 -23.36
C SER A 1069 25.80 -14.89 -21.88
N GLU A 1070 24.92 -14.19 -21.15
CA GLU A 1070 24.67 -14.33 -19.70
C GLU A 1070 24.07 -15.69 -19.29
N ALA A 1071 23.68 -16.49 -20.28
CA ALA A 1071 22.83 -17.65 -20.13
C ALA A 1071 23.45 -18.70 -19.17
N ASN A 1072 24.77 -18.86 -19.17
CA ASN A 1072 25.46 -19.90 -18.39
C ASN A 1072 25.98 -19.40 -17.02
N ASP A 1073 25.82 -18.11 -16.70
CA ASP A 1073 26.53 -17.47 -15.57
C ASP A 1073 25.87 -17.72 -14.21
N HIS A 1074 24.61 -18.16 -14.20
CA HIS A 1074 23.81 -18.34 -12.99
C HIS A 1074 23.11 -19.70 -12.98
N LYS A 1075 23.68 -20.65 -12.20
CA LYS A 1075 23.14 -22.00 -11.99
C LYS A 1075 22.49 -22.10 -10.60
N ILE A 1076 21.25 -22.58 -10.54
CA ILE A 1076 20.54 -22.83 -9.28
C ILE A 1076 20.73 -24.26 -8.76
N THR A 1077 20.70 -24.41 -7.44
CA THR A 1077 20.96 -25.63 -6.67
C THR A 1077 20.05 -25.72 -5.44
N SER A 1078 20.01 -26.86 -4.75
CA SER A 1078 19.30 -26.97 -3.46
C SER A 1078 19.88 -26.03 -2.38
N SER A 1079 21.18 -25.75 -2.43
CA SER A 1079 21.87 -24.81 -1.53
C SER A 1079 21.46 -23.35 -1.69
N ASP A 1080 20.84 -22.97 -2.81
CA ASP A 1080 20.30 -21.62 -3.02
C ASP A 1080 19.04 -21.35 -2.18
N PHE A 1081 18.36 -22.38 -1.69
CA PHE A 1081 17.12 -22.28 -0.93
C PHE A 1081 17.35 -22.36 0.59
N VAL A 1082 16.51 -21.66 1.35
CA VAL A 1082 16.49 -21.69 2.82
C VAL A 1082 16.14 -23.11 3.31
N SER A 1083 15.09 -23.71 2.77
CA SER A 1083 14.76 -25.13 2.90
C SER A 1083 14.29 -25.73 1.58
N THR A 1084 14.57 -27.01 1.36
CA THR A 1084 13.93 -27.85 0.33
C THR A 1084 13.17 -29.04 0.94
N THR A 1085 13.05 -29.09 2.27
CA THR A 1085 12.42 -30.18 3.02
C THR A 1085 10.95 -29.87 3.26
N ILE A 1086 10.06 -30.62 2.59
CA ILE A 1086 8.62 -30.47 2.73
C ILE A 1086 8.16 -31.12 4.06
N PRO A 1087 7.51 -30.40 4.99
CA PRO A 1087 7.00 -30.97 6.24
C PRO A 1087 6.08 -32.16 5.98
N GLY A 1088 6.23 -33.25 6.74
CA GLY A 1088 5.37 -34.44 6.65
C GLY A 1088 5.48 -35.26 5.36
N TYR A 1089 6.31 -34.88 4.38
CA TYR A 1089 6.45 -35.60 3.12
C TYR A 1089 7.34 -36.84 3.25
N ASN A 1090 6.79 -38.00 2.88
CA ASN A 1090 7.52 -39.27 2.81
C ASN A 1090 7.80 -39.62 1.35
N ALA A 1091 8.99 -39.26 0.88
CA ALA A 1091 9.45 -39.51 -0.49
C ALA A 1091 9.45 -41.00 -0.90
N SER A 1092 9.50 -41.95 0.05
CA SER A 1092 9.42 -43.40 -0.26
C SER A 1092 8.01 -43.89 -0.57
N LYS A 1093 6.98 -43.10 -0.21
CA LYS A 1093 5.56 -43.38 -0.48
C LYS A 1093 4.89 -42.37 -1.42
N GLY A 1094 5.47 -41.18 -1.58
CA GLY A 1094 4.82 -40.03 -2.21
C GLY A 1094 3.71 -39.43 -1.34
N SER A 1095 3.67 -39.73 -0.04
CA SER A 1095 2.60 -39.36 0.89
C SER A 1095 2.95 -38.11 1.71
N TYR A 1096 1.94 -37.34 2.09
CA TYR A 1096 2.01 -36.07 2.82
C TYR A 1096 1.20 -36.19 4.13
N ALA A 1097 1.87 -36.28 5.27
CA ALA A 1097 1.26 -36.63 6.56
C ALA A 1097 1.01 -35.44 7.51
N THR A 1098 0.78 -34.24 6.97
CA THR A 1098 0.64 -32.99 7.73
C THR A 1098 -0.65 -32.27 7.35
N ASP A 1099 -1.31 -31.64 8.33
CA ASP A 1099 -2.35 -30.64 8.07
C ASP A 1099 -1.67 -29.33 7.64
N TYR A 1100 -1.66 -29.06 6.33
CA TYR A 1100 -1.06 -27.84 5.78
C TYR A 1100 -1.98 -26.61 5.87
N HIS A 1101 -3.27 -26.76 6.18
CA HIS A 1101 -4.13 -25.62 6.47
C HIS A 1101 -3.70 -24.95 7.78
N THR A 1102 -3.34 -25.71 8.81
CA THR A 1102 -2.77 -25.13 10.04
C THR A 1102 -1.25 -24.93 9.97
N THR A 1103 -0.49 -25.88 9.39
CA THR A 1103 0.99 -25.87 9.47
C THR A 1103 1.65 -24.82 8.56
N LEU A 1104 1.01 -24.42 7.45
CA LEU A 1104 1.54 -23.41 6.52
C LEU A 1104 0.80 -22.06 6.63
N ARG A 1105 0.25 -21.72 7.80
CA ARG A 1105 -0.39 -20.43 8.04
C ARG A 1105 0.18 -19.68 9.26
N ASN A 1106 0.18 -18.36 9.17
CA ASN A 1106 0.33 -17.46 10.30
C ASN A 1106 -1.00 -17.34 11.09
N ALA A 1107 -0.96 -16.73 12.27
CA ALA A 1107 -2.15 -16.57 13.11
C ALA A 1107 -3.26 -15.69 12.50
N ASP A 1108 -2.93 -14.85 11.53
CA ASP A 1108 -3.89 -14.06 10.72
C ASP A 1108 -4.49 -14.86 9.54
N GLY A 1109 -4.01 -16.08 9.29
CA GLY A 1109 -4.42 -16.94 8.18
C GLY A 1109 -3.54 -16.84 6.92
N SER A 1110 -2.66 -15.84 6.82
CA SER A 1110 -1.76 -15.69 5.67
C SER A 1110 -0.80 -16.88 5.54
N ILE A 1111 -0.35 -17.21 4.32
CA ILE A 1111 0.57 -18.33 4.11
C ILE A 1111 1.93 -18.06 4.76
N ASN A 1112 2.48 -19.08 5.41
CA ASN A 1112 3.86 -19.13 5.85
C ASN A 1112 4.53 -20.42 5.35
N MET A 1113 5.39 -20.30 4.35
CA MET A 1113 6.16 -21.44 3.81
C MET A 1113 7.32 -21.88 4.71
N ASN A 1114 7.59 -21.18 5.82
CA ASN A 1114 8.68 -21.46 6.75
C ASN A 1114 10.06 -21.63 6.05
N GLY A 1115 10.30 -20.83 5.00
CA GLY A 1115 11.51 -20.87 4.18
C GLY A 1115 11.58 -22.01 3.14
N LEU A 1116 10.53 -22.83 3.00
CA LEU A 1116 10.45 -23.86 1.96
C LEU A 1116 10.44 -23.23 0.56
N PHE A 1117 11.48 -23.49 -0.22
CA PHE A 1117 11.74 -22.94 -1.55
C PHE A 1117 11.89 -21.40 -1.63
N GLN A 1118 12.06 -20.73 -0.49
CA GLN A 1118 12.54 -19.35 -0.43
C GLN A 1118 14.02 -19.27 -0.79
N LEU A 1119 14.43 -18.37 -1.69
CA LEU A 1119 15.84 -18.14 -2.00
C LEU A 1119 16.58 -17.48 -0.82
N ARG A 1120 17.81 -17.93 -0.55
CA ARG A 1120 18.73 -17.29 0.40
C ARG A 1120 19.21 -15.97 -0.16
N SER A 1121 19.35 -14.96 0.69
CA SER A 1121 20.02 -13.68 0.34
C SER A 1121 21.49 -13.83 -0.06
N SER A 1122 22.13 -14.95 0.30
CA SER A 1122 23.47 -15.32 -0.16
C SER A 1122 23.51 -16.00 -1.53
N SER A 1123 22.36 -16.42 -2.08
CA SER A 1123 22.28 -17.03 -3.40
C SER A 1123 22.73 -16.04 -4.47
N ASP A 1124 23.44 -16.55 -5.47
CA ASP A 1124 23.80 -15.77 -6.65
C ASP A 1124 22.55 -15.42 -7.47
N ILE A 1125 21.54 -16.30 -7.45
CA ILE A 1125 20.26 -16.11 -8.13
C ILE A 1125 19.52 -14.89 -7.58
N ALA A 1126 19.47 -14.74 -6.25
CA ALA A 1126 18.80 -13.62 -5.59
C ALA A 1126 19.40 -12.25 -5.95
N ARG A 1127 20.65 -12.23 -6.45
CA ARG A 1127 21.33 -11.00 -6.91
C ARG A 1127 21.08 -10.66 -8.38
N THR A 1128 20.41 -11.55 -9.13
CA THR A 1128 20.06 -11.35 -10.56
C THR A 1128 18.74 -10.61 -10.79
N GLY A 1129 18.02 -10.24 -9.73
CA GLY A 1129 16.63 -9.78 -9.81
C GLY A 1129 15.58 -10.89 -9.92
N ALA A 1130 15.99 -12.16 -10.12
CA ALA A 1130 15.11 -13.31 -10.01
C ALA A 1130 14.65 -13.51 -8.56
N GLY A 1131 13.40 -13.16 -8.27
CA GLY A 1131 12.76 -13.33 -6.97
C GLY A 1131 12.00 -14.65 -6.86
N ALA A 1132 12.14 -15.33 -5.73
CA ALA A 1132 11.24 -16.42 -5.37
C ALA A 1132 9.83 -15.86 -5.03
N GLY A 1133 8.79 -16.63 -5.33
CA GLY A 1133 7.47 -16.45 -4.75
C GLY A 1133 7.37 -17.12 -3.37
N LEU A 1134 6.66 -16.44 -2.45
CA LEU A 1134 6.35 -16.78 -1.05
C LEU A 1134 7.57 -16.95 -0.11
#